data_AF-A0A1J4KLA6-F1
#
_entry.id   AF-A0A1J4KLA6-F1
#
_cell.length_a   1.000
_cell.length_b   1.000
_cell.length_c   1.000
_cell.angle_alpha   90.00
_cell.angle_beta   90.00
_cell.angle_gamma   90.00
#
_symmetry.space_group_name_H-M   'P 1'
#
loop_
_entity.id
_entity.type
_entity.pdbx_description
1 polymer ?
#
loop_
_entity_poly.entity_id
_entity_poly.type
_entity_poly.pdbx_seq_one_letter_code
_entity_poly.pdbx_strand_id
1 'polypeptide(L)'
;MIIVDHLEETDLELLNDDTIVSISAIILNEIENGKRNSGIALFAPFSDHIINMNPPYFDTIVSAILSSLKNTEDQFSSLVAATSLRAIIPRFEKPNEEIFTSLLPYLTSSDENIQIESNKAMRELLESGLYSNADFEKQLIGLFNQFKESSLLQNFSILITGLIDGDEDPGLSLAEPVYDFALPLLSKEVTLPENALALDIFSTLSKISDEYAEDHVSDCLEVAANILNSDNGVCFPSAALFLSVMATAFPDIAKEPILNLLPRMLEIIQGNVKVEPKQLSRVAISVSEIVREFDLRDTSATLVEIAVKMLQSETKKISYCGAQILGLIAKSLLPEDAKKVFTLVTEYMNSNNNDNSLTTDAINELFTALKRILKKYKAVTFEEAEKVIKMIYNTEVTSLSSIEFIEDPETTVFDFISAFVKRFKAKSLNYVQRLINFVEIIDSEVLPSLLYPVDTSIDLKLLSNEDVSKLLCISDELMTGDDSDIATSLLTTLTAITRSYPELMDNVKVLNSLSSLWESVDETENDFELPMAIAMLALELCARSETGEGVDDQLIIDLLGILPLSPEVCDLEHVSCAVNDLAGKEWAKEKLLTPLAVFMTKVCLMKKTEIEEYEVSAGIITQMRTNLKELVKNNKDLENVLRSEFQKNASALNSLLK
;
A
#
# COMPACT_ATOMS: atom_id res chain seq x y z
N MET A 1 -29.45 -15.55 -1.00
CA MET A 1 -28.71 -14.70 -1.95
C MET A 1 -29.38 -13.36 -2.04
N ILE A 2 -30.46 -13.12 -2.80
CA ILE A 2 -31.07 -11.76 -2.95
C ILE A 2 -31.20 -10.95 -1.64
N ILE A 3 -31.64 -11.54 -0.52
CA ILE A 3 -31.74 -10.83 0.77
C ILE A 3 -30.36 -10.54 1.40
N VAL A 4 -29.40 -11.45 1.28
CA VAL A 4 -28.02 -11.27 1.75
C VAL A 4 -27.34 -10.18 0.92
N ASP A 5 -27.50 -10.24 -0.41
CA ASP A 5 -26.95 -9.25 -1.34
C ASP A 5 -27.49 -7.83 -1.04
N HIS A 6 -28.75 -7.68 -0.62
CA HIS A 6 -29.31 -6.39 -0.21
C HIS A 6 -28.90 -5.96 1.21
N LEU A 7 -28.56 -6.91 2.10
CA LEU A 7 -28.10 -6.60 3.46
C LEU A 7 -26.62 -6.18 3.47
N GLU A 8 -25.80 -6.72 2.57
CA GLU A 8 -24.41 -6.29 2.34
C GLU A 8 -24.32 -4.85 1.79
N GLU A 9 -25.35 -4.39 1.06
CA GLU A 9 -25.45 -3.00 0.55
C GLU A 9 -26.10 -2.02 1.54
N THR A 10 -26.52 -2.50 2.72
CA THR A 10 -27.15 -1.66 3.74
C THR A 10 -26.09 -1.15 4.71
N ASP A 11 -26.16 0.13 5.07
CA ASP A 11 -25.31 0.72 6.10
C ASP A 11 -25.71 0.18 7.49
N LEU A 12 -25.05 -0.91 7.89
CA LEU A 12 -25.35 -1.66 9.11
C LEU A 12 -24.90 -0.93 10.38
N GLU A 13 -24.02 0.08 10.26
CA GLU A 13 -23.53 0.88 11.38
C GLU A 13 -24.64 1.75 12.00
N LEU A 14 -25.72 1.99 11.26
CA LEU A 14 -26.90 2.72 11.75
C LEU A 14 -27.80 1.88 12.67
N LEU A 15 -27.53 0.58 12.83
CA LEU A 15 -28.28 -0.29 13.72
C LEU A 15 -27.80 -0.12 15.16
N ASN A 16 -28.74 0.15 16.08
CA ASN A 16 -28.40 0.23 17.50
C ASN A 16 -28.09 -1.15 18.10
N ASP A 17 -27.31 -1.15 19.19
CA ASP A 17 -26.89 -2.33 19.94
C ASP A 17 -28.05 -3.27 20.32
N ASP A 18 -29.19 -2.73 20.75
CA ASP A 18 -30.38 -3.51 21.11
C ASP A 18 -30.93 -4.32 19.92
N THR A 19 -30.84 -3.77 18.71
CA THR A 19 -31.24 -4.44 17.48
C THR A 19 -30.27 -5.56 17.13
N ILE A 20 -28.96 -5.31 17.25
CA ILE A 20 -27.93 -6.34 17.01
C ILE A 20 -28.06 -7.49 18.02
N VAL A 21 -28.31 -7.20 19.30
CA VAL A 21 -28.56 -8.23 20.33
C VAL A 21 -29.79 -9.08 19.97
N SER A 22 -30.88 -8.44 19.51
CA SER A 22 -32.10 -9.13 19.11
C SER A 22 -31.89 -10.03 17.89
N ILE A 23 -31.16 -9.54 16.87
CA ILE A 23 -30.79 -10.31 15.69
C ILE A 23 -29.92 -11.51 16.07
N SER A 24 -28.93 -11.29 16.95
CA SER A 24 -28.03 -12.34 17.43
C SER A 24 -28.79 -13.46 18.14
N ALA A 25 -29.76 -13.12 18.99
CA ALA A 25 -30.60 -14.09 19.68
C ALA A 25 -31.45 -14.93 18.70
N ILE A 26 -31.96 -14.32 17.62
CA ILE A 26 -32.69 -15.02 16.57
C ILE A 26 -31.77 -16.00 15.83
N ILE A 27 -30.58 -15.54 15.43
CA ILE A 27 -29.59 -16.37 14.72
C ILE A 27 -29.24 -17.61 15.53
N LEU A 28 -28.90 -17.43 16.82
CA LEU A 28 -28.55 -18.56 17.69
C LEU A 28 -29.70 -19.53 17.87
N ASN A 29 -30.91 -19.01 18.09
CA ASN A 29 -32.09 -19.86 18.21
C ASN A 29 -32.36 -20.66 16.93
N GLU A 30 -32.12 -20.10 15.74
CA GLU A 30 -32.26 -20.83 14.48
C GLU A 30 -31.15 -21.89 14.30
N ILE A 31 -29.92 -21.62 14.75
CA ILE A 31 -28.82 -22.59 14.77
C ILE A 31 -29.13 -23.78 15.69
N GLU A 32 -29.56 -23.52 16.92
CA GLU A 32 -29.85 -24.54 17.93
C GLU A 32 -31.08 -25.40 17.57
N ASN A 33 -32.08 -24.82 16.89
CA ASN A 33 -33.32 -25.53 16.53
C ASN A 33 -33.27 -26.25 15.17
N GLY A 34 -32.08 -26.55 14.67
CA GLY A 34 -31.91 -27.37 13.46
C GLY A 34 -32.15 -26.63 12.13
N LYS A 35 -32.24 -25.30 12.15
CA LYS A 35 -32.27 -24.45 10.94
C LYS A 35 -30.93 -23.74 10.73
N ARG A 36 -29.86 -24.48 11.01
CA ARG A 36 -28.46 -24.04 11.01
C ARG A 36 -28.06 -23.21 9.78
N ASN A 37 -28.36 -23.70 8.58
CA ASN A 37 -27.96 -22.99 7.35
C ASN A 37 -28.57 -21.60 7.25
N SER A 38 -29.84 -21.44 7.63
CA SER A 38 -30.50 -20.13 7.65
C SER A 38 -29.85 -19.22 8.69
N GLY A 39 -29.51 -19.75 9.87
CA GLY A 39 -28.83 -19.00 10.91
C GLY A 39 -27.46 -18.48 10.48
N ILE A 40 -26.62 -19.34 9.90
CA ILE A 40 -25.27 -18.94 9.44
C ILE A 40 -25.36 -17.97 8.25
N ALA A 41 -26.26 -18.20 7.29
CA ALA A 41 -26.44 -17.29 6.15
C ALA A 41 -26.92 -15.90 6.58
N LEU A 42 -27.80 -15.83 7.59
CA LEU A 42 -28.25 -14.57 8.17
C LEU A 42 -27.17 -13.89 8.99
N PHE A 43 -26.26 -14.66 9.60
CA PHE A 43 -25.15 -14.14 10.39
C PHE A 43 -24.12 -13.39 9.55
N ALA A 44 -23.76 -13.89 8.36
CA ALA A 44 -22.67 -13.36 7.53
C ALA A 44 -22.63 -11.82 7.41
N PRO A 45 -23.72 -11.11 7.03
CA PRO A 45 -23.69 -9.65 6.92
C PRO A 45 -23.51 -8.92 8.26
N PHE A 46 -23.87 -9.54 9.40
CA PHE A 46 -23.73 -8.93 10.73
C PHE A 46 -22.51 -9.42 11.51
N SER A 47 -21.64 -10.20 10.87
CA SER A 47 -20.57 -10.94 11.53
C SER A 47 -19.71 -10.05 12.43
N ASP A 48 -19.28 -8.89 11.93
CA ASP A 48 -18.43 -7.98 12.68
C ASP A 48 -19.10 -7.43 13.94
N HIS A 49 -20.33 -6.93 13.81
CA HIS A 49 -21.09 -6.35 14.90
C HIS A 49 -21.42 -7.40 15.97
N ILE A 50 -21.85 -8.59 15.56
CA ILE A 50 -22.23 -9.67 16.49
C ILE A 50 -21.02 -10.20 17.25
N ILE A 51 -19.89 -10.43 16.57
CA ILE A 51 -18.66 -10.94 17.20
C ILE A 51 -18.10 -9.90 18.18
N ASN A 52 -18.05 -8.62 17.79
CA ASN A 52 -17.54 -7.55 18.66
C ASN A 52 -18.38 -7.40 19.94
N MET A 53 -19.71 -7.52 19.84
CA MET A 53 -20.59 -7.43 21.00
C MET A 53 -20.56 -8.68 21.90
N ASN A 54 -20.31 -9.86 21.33
CA ASN A 54 -20.29 -11.11 22.09
C ASN A 54 -19.27 -12.12 21.51
N PRO A 55 -17.98 -11.98 21.85
CA PRO A 55 -16.90 -12.80 21.29
C PRO A 55 -17.12 -14.32 21.35
N PRO A 56 -17.71 -14.90 22.43
CA PRO A 56 -18.07 -16.33 22.49
C PRO A 56 -18.97 -16.84 21.35
N TYR A 57 -19.67 -15.96 20.62
CA TYR A 57 -20.52 -16.38 19.51
C TYR A 57 -19.71 -16.86 18.31
N PHE A 58 -18.48 -16.38 18.15
CA PHE A 58 -17.57 -16.83 17.11
C PHE A 58 -17.40 -18.36 17.11
N ASP A 59 -17.12 -18.96 18.27
CA ASP A 59 -16.95 -20.42 18.41
C ASP A 59 -18.22 -21.20 18.04
N THR A 60 -19.39 -20.64 18.34
CA THR A 60 -20.69 -21.25 18.02
C THR A 60 -20.93 -21.25 16.52
N ILE A 61 -20.63 -20.12 15.84
CA ILE A 61 -20.74 -20.00 14.38
C ILE A 61 -19.73 -20.91 13.68
N VAL A 62 -18.47 -20.94 14.14
CA VAL A 62 -17.44 -21.86 13.63
C VAL A 62 -17.90 -23.31 13.73
N SER A 63 -18.43 -23.72 14.88
CA SER A 63 -18.97 -25.08 15.09
C SER A 63 -20.13 -25.40 14.15
N ALA A 64 -20.99 -24.41 13.89
CA ALA A 64 -22.12 -24.55 12.99
C ALA A 64 -21.66 -24.70 11.52
N ILE A 65 -20.71 -23.88 11.08
CA ILE A 65 -20.09 -23.96 9.74
C ILE A 65 -19.42 -25.33 9.54
N LEU A 66 -18.60 -25.78 10.50
CA LEU A 66 -17.96 -27.10 10.46
C LEU A 66 -18.97 -28.23 10.33
N SER A 67 -20.07 -28.15 11.08
CA SER A 67 -21.11 -29.16 11.04
C SER A 67 -21.87 -29.17 9.70
N SER A 68 -21.90 -28.05 8.97
CA SER A 68 -22.41 -27.98 7.60
C SER A 68 -21.42 -28.49 6.57
N LEU A 69 -20.13 -28.15 6.69
CA LEU A 69 -19.07 -28.68 5.80
C LEU A 69 -18.88 -30.19 5.94
N LYS A 70 -19.02 -30.75 7.15
CA LYS A 70 -18.90 -32.20 7.38
C LYS A 70 -20.12 -33.00 6.88
N ASN A 71 -21.23 -32.34 6.56
CA ASN A 71 -22.42 -33.00 6.04
C ASN A 71 -22.36 -33.15 4.51
N THR A 72 -21.51 -34.06 4.03
CA THR A 72 -21.20 -34.23 2.60
C THR A 72 -22.38 -34.70 1.75
N GLU A 73 -23.49 -35.15 2.36
CA GLU A 73 -24.72 -35.54 1.65
C GLU A 73 -25.61 -34.33 1.30
N ASP A 74 -25.42 -33.18 1.97
CA ASP A 74 -26.20 -31.96 1.75
C ASP A 74 -25.35 -30.88 1.08
N GLN A 75 -25.46 -30.83 -0.25
CA GLN A 75 -24.82 -29.83 -1.11
C GLN A 75 -25.20 -28.40 -0.73
N PHE A 76 -26.45 -28.15 -0.32
CA PHE A 76 -26.89 -26.81 0.07
C PHE A 76 -26.25 -26.37 1.39
N SER A 77 -26.13 -27.29 2.37
CA SER A 77 -25.38 -27.02 3.61
C SER A 77 -23.94 -26.62 3.32
N SER A 78 -23.28 -27.34 2.40
CA SER A 78 -21.88 -27.09 2.04
C SER A 78 -21.69 -25.74 1.36
N LEU A 79 -22.59 -25.39 0.42
CA LEU A 79 -22.59 -24.09 -0.25
C LEU A 79 -22.74 -22.93 0.74
N VAL A 80 -23.76 -23.01 1.62
CA VAL A 80 -23.99 -21.96 2.63
C VAL A 80 -22.80 -21.82 3.57
N ALA A 81 -22.21 -22.94 3.99
CA ALA A 81 -21.04 -22.90 4.86
C ALA A 81 -19.82 -22.27 4.18
N ALA A 82 -19.53 -22.62 2.92
CA ALA A 82 -18.42 -22.05 2.17
C ALA A 82 -18.60 -20.53 1.95
N THR A 83 -19.81 -20.09 1.57
CA THR A 83 -20.10 -18.66 1.38
C THR A 83 -19.99 -17.88 2.70
N SER A 84 -20.59 -18.37 3.78
CA SER A 84 -20.60 -17.65 5.06
C SER A 84 -19.28 -17.71 5.81
N LEU A 85 -18.40 -18.68 5.52
CA LEU A 85 -17.07 -18.76 6.12
C LEU A 85 -16.26 -17.49 5.84
N ARG A 86 -16.37 -16.93 4.63
CA ARG A 86 -15.66 -15.71 4.19
C ARG A 86 -15.84 -14.54 5.15
N ALA A 87 -17.05 -14.36 5.69
CA ALA A 87 -17.37 -13.29 6.63
C ALA A 87 -16.69 -13.43 8.00
N ILE A 88 -16.15 -14.60 8.35
CA ILE A 88 -15.49 -14.83 9.64
C ILE A 88 -14.00 -15.10 9.52
N ILE A 89 -13.45 -15.20 8.30
CA ILE A 89 -12.02 -15.44 8.08
C ILE A 89 -11.15 -14.37 8.76
N PRO A 90 -11.43 -13.06 8.63
CA PRO A 90 -10.62 -12.01 9.26
C PRO A 90 -10.56 -12.09 10.79
N ARG A 91 -11.40 -12.91 11.42
CA ARG A 91 -11.49 -13.04 12.89
C ARG A 91 -10.70 -14.24 13.44
N PHE A 92 -10.09 -15.06 12.59
CA PHE A 92 -9.19 -16.10 13.09
C PHE A 92 -7.89 -15.45 13.60
N GLU A 93 -7.52 -15.76 14.84
CA GLU A 93 -6.19 -15.38 15.39
C GLU A 93 -5.14 -16.48 15.17
N LYS A 94 -5.58 -17.68 14.78
CA LYS A 94 -4.75 -18.87 14.60
C LYS A 94 -5.40 -19.81 13.58
N PRO A 95 -4.63 -20.67 12.91
CA PRO A 95 -5.18 -21.61 11.93
C PRO A 95 -6.19 -22.56 12.57
N ASN A 96 -7.35 -22.70 11.93
CA ASN A 96 -8.34 -23.72 12.25
C ASN A 96 -8.20 -24.91 11.27
N GLU A 97 -7.49 -25.95 11.71
CA GLU A 97 -7.20 -27.15 10.91
C GLU A 97 -8.48 -27.90 10.49
N GLU A 98 -9.51 -27.93 11.35
CA GLU A 98 -10.76 -28.60 11.02
C GLU A 98 -11.50 -27.92 9.88
N ILE A 99 -11.52 -26.58 9.85
CA ILE A 99 -12.16 -25.81 8.77
C ILE A 99 -11.41 -26.08 7.47
N PHE A 100 -10.08 -25.92 7.50
CA PHE A 100 -9.22 -26.13 6.34
C PHE A 100 -9.47 -27.52 5.74
N THR A 101 -9.34 -28.56 6.55
CA THR A 101 -9.49 -29.95 6.12
C THR A 101 -10.91 -30.27 5.63
N SER A 102 -11.93 -29.68 6.26
CA SER A 102 -13.33 -29.88 5.86
C SER A 102 -13.68 -29.20 4.55
N LEU A 103 -12.93 -28.17 4.14
CA LEU A 103 -13.16 -27.43 2.89
C LEU A 103 -12.49 -28.10 1.68
N LEU A 104 -11.36 -28.80 1.87
CA LEU A 104 -10.58 -29.44 0.80
C LEU A 104 -11.41 -30.27 -0.20
N PRO A 105 -12.35 -31.14 0.22
CA PRO A 105 -13.11 -31.99 -0.72
C PRO A 105 -13.97 -31.18 -1.70
N TYR A 106 -14.32 -29.95 -1.35
CA TYR A 106 -15.21 -29.10 -2.14
C TYR A 106 -14.48 -28.27 -3.19
N LEU A 107 -13.14 -28.17 -3.12
CA LEU A 107 -12.33 -27.44 -4.11
C LEU A 107 -12.40 -28.05 -5.52
N THR A 108 -12.66 -29.35 -5.60
CA THR A 108 -12.85 -30.11 -6.85
C THR A 108 -14.25 -30.73 -6.94
N SER A 109 -15.24 -30.11 -6.29
CA SER A 109 -16.63 -30.56 -6.35
C SER A 109 -17.14 -30.59 -7.78
N SER A 110 -18.01 -31.55 -8.10
CA SER A 110 -18.74 -31.57 -9.38
C SER A 110 -19.84 -30.51 -9.46
N ASP A 111 -20.24 -29.93 -8.31
CA ASP A 111 -21.14 -28.78 -8.26
C ASP A 111 -20.31 -27.49 -8.38
N GLU A 112 -20.50 -26.79 -9.49
CA GLU A 112 -19.75 -25.58 -9.85
C GLU A 112 -19.92 -24.46 -8.81
N ASN A 113 -21.10 -24.29 -8.21
CA ASN A 113 -21.33 -23.22 -7.22
C ASN A 113 -20.56 -23.51 -5.93
N ILE A 114 -20.65 -24.76 -5.45
CA ILE A 114 -19.91 -25.19 -4.25
C ILE A 114 -18.41 -25.06 -4.50
N GLN A 115 -17.96 -25.48 -5.68
CA GLN A 115 -16.57 -25.36 -6.07
C GLN A 115 -16.09 -23.91 -6.06
N ILE A 116 -16.81 -23.00 -6.72
CA ILE A 116 -16.43 -21.58 -6.80
C ILE A 116 -16.34 -20.97 -5.40
N GLU A 117 -17.38 -21.13 -4.58
CA GLU A 117 -17.42 -20.52 -3.24
C GLU A 117 -16.39 -21.14 -2.30
N SER A 118 -16.13 -22.45 -2.40
CA SER A 118 -15.09 -23.11 -1.61
C SER A 118 -13.69 -22.68 -2.02
N ASN A 119 -13.43 -22.47 -3.33
CA ASN A 119 -12.15 -21.93 -3.79
C ASN A 119 -11.94 -20.49 -3.31
N LYS A 120 -12.98 -19.65 -3.32
CA LYS A 120 -12.90 -18.29 -2.76
C LYS A 120 -12.61 -18.31 -1.25
N ALA A 121 -13.35 -19.10 -0.49
CA ALA A 121 -13.14 -19.20 0.96
C ALA A 121 -11.76 -19.78 1.31
N MET A 122 -11.30 -20.81 0.60
CA MET A 122 -9.95 -21.34 0.80
C MET A 122 -8.88 -20.31 0.45
N ARG A 123 -9.05 -19.57 -0.66
CA ARG A 123 -8.13 -18.49 -1.03
C ARG A 123 -8.01 -17.44 0.08
N GLU A 124 -9.13 -16.95 0.61
CA GLU A 124 -9.12 -15.96 1.70
C GLU A 124 -8.51 -16.51 2.99
N LEU A 125 -8.68 -17.80 3.29
CA LEU A 125 -7.97 -18.45 4.40
C LEU A 125 -6.46 -18.42 4.19
N LEU A 126 -5.99 -18.73 2.98
CA LEU A 126 -4.57 -18.73 2.65
C LEU A 126 -3.97 -17.33 2.68
N GLU A 127 -4.66 -16.35 2.11
CA GLU A 127 -4.26 -14.93 2.09
C GLU A 127 -4.22 -14.30 3.50
N SER A 128 -4.82 -14.94 4.51
CA SER A 128 -4.69 -14.49 5.92
C SER A 128 -3.32 -14.75 6.54
N GLY A 129 -2.45 -15.54 5.89
CA GLY A 129 -1.12 -15.92 6.39
C GLY A 129 -1.10 -16.94 7.53
N LEU A 130 -2.24 -17.14 8.22
CA LEU A 130 -2.33 -18.08 9.35
C LEU A 130 -2.07 -19.54 8.97
N TYR A 131 -2.22 -19.87 7.69
CA TYR A 131 -2.15 -21.23 7.14
C TYR A 131 -0.84 -21.51 6.37
N SER A 132 0.11 -20.58 6.40
CA SER A 132 1.42 -20.71 5.75
C SER A 132 2.35 -21.63 6.56
N ASN A 133 2.09 -22.94 6.51
CA ASN A 133 2.97 -23.95 7.09
C ASN A 133 3.04 -25.24 6.26
N ALA A 134 4.13 -25.99 6.47
CA ALA A 134 4.49 -27.18 5.71
C ALA A 134 3.42 -28.30 5.68
N ASP A 135 2.52 -28.36 6.67
CA ASP A 135 1.48 -29.39 6.72
C ASP A 135 0.26 -29.02 5.89
N PHE A 136 -0.18 -27.75 5.92
CA PHE A 136 -1.26 -27.27 5.05
C PHE A 136 -0.82 -27.20 3.59
N GLU A 137 0.42 -26.80 3.33
CA GLU A 137 1.07 -26.82 2.02
C GLU A 137 1.00 -28.20 1.36
N LYS A 138 1.48 -29.24 2.06
CA LYS A 138 1.48 -30.62 1.55
C LYS A 138 0.08 -31.12 1.25
N GLN A 139 -0.90 -30.74 2.07
CA GLN A 139 -2.29 -31.10 1.84
C GLN A 139 -2.82 -30.47 0.56
N LEU A 140 -2.58 -29.16 0.36
CA LEU A 140 -3.03 -28.44 -0.83
C LEU A 140 -2.33 -28.96 -2.09
N ILE A 141 -0.99 -29.06 -2.08
CA ILE A 141 -0.21 -29.60 -3.20
C ILE A 141 -0.63 -31.04 -3.54
N GLY A 142 -0.93 -31.85 -2.52
CA GLY A 142 -1.43 -33.22 -2.68
C GLY A 142 -2.74 -33.31 -3.47
N LEU A 143 -3.53 -32.24 -3.55
CA LEU A 143 -4.75 -32.19 -4.34
C LEU A 143 -4.52 -31.98 -5.83
N PHE A 144 -3.31 -31.60 -6.28
CA PHE A 144 -3.06 -31.23 -7.68
C PHE A 144 -3.60 -32.24 -8.70
N ASN A 145 -3.40 -33.54 -8.46
CA ASN A 145 -3.88 -34.60 -9.34
C ASN A 145 -5.41 -34.65 -9.51
N GLN A 146 -6.16 -33.91 -8.71
CA GLN A 146 -7.61 -33.77 -8.78
C GLN A 146 -8.03 -32.59 -9.69
N PHE A 147 -7.12 -31.64 -9.95
CA PHE A 147 -7.32 -30.47 -10.82
C PHE A 147 -6.89 -30.75 -12.27
N LYS A 148 -7.47 -31.79 -12.91
CA LYS A 148 -7.02 -32.23 -14.26
C LYS A 148 -7.58 -31.42 -15.43
N GLU A 149 -8.63 -30.64 -15.21
CA GLU A 149 -9.20 -29.78 -16.24
C GLU A 149 -8.52 -28.41 -16.25
N SER A 150 -8.31 -27.83 -17.43
CA SER A 150 -7.61 -26.56 -17.58
C SER A 150 -8.26 -25.37 -16.85
N SER A 151 -9.59 -25.39 -16.66
CA SER A 151 -10.31 -24.43 -15.81
C SER A 151 -9.99 -24.59 -14.33
N LEU A 152 -9.74 -25.82 -13.88
CA LEU A 152 -9.43 -26.15 -12.50
C LEU A 152 -7.97 -25.83 -12.17
N LEU A 153 -7.05 -26.02 -13.11
CA LEU A 153 -5.64 -25.63 -12.95
C LEU A 153 -5.47 -24.14 -12.64
N GLN A 154 -6.32 -23.28 -13.20
CA GLN A 154 -6.30 -21.86 -12.87
C GLN A 154 -6.69 -21.60 -11.41
N ASN A 155 -7.71 -22.29 -10.90
CA ASN A 155 -8.09 -22.18 -9.49
C ASN A 155 -6.96 -22.67 -8.58
N PHE A 156 -6.33 -23.79 -8.95
CA PHE A 156 -5.18 -24.32 -8.21
C PHE A 156 -4.02 -23.32 -8.18
N SER A 157 -3.70 -22.67 -9.31
CA SER A 157 -2.69 -21.61 -9.36
C SER A 157 -2.99 -20.50 -8.36
N ILE A 158 -4.25 -20.05 -8.30
CA ILE A 158 -4.68 -18.97 -7.41
C ILE A 158 -4.51 -19.38 -5.94
N LEU A 159 -4.80 -20.63 -5.59
CA LEU A 159 -4.63 -21.12 -4.23
C LEU A 159 -3.13 -21.19 -3.85
N ILE A 160 -2.27 -21.67 -4.74
CA ILE A 160 -0.82 -21.69 -4.50
C ILE A 160 -0.27 -20.27 -4.35
N THR A 161 -0.70 -19.34 -5.21
CA THR A 161 -0.32 -17.93 -5.09
C THR A 161 -0.82 -17.33 -3.78
N GLY A 162 -2.07 -17.56 -3.37
CA GLY A 162 -2.60 -17.05 -2.10
C GLY A 162 -1.90 -17.63 -0.87
N LEU A 163 -1.42 -18.88 -0.94
CA LEU A 163 -0.60 -19.49 0.11
C LEU A 163 0.77 -18.81 0.22
N ILE A 164 1.38 -18.44 -0.91
CA ILE A 164 2.66 -17.74 -0.92
C ILE A 164 2.51 -16.29 -0.48
N ASP A 165 1.56 -15.57 -1.06
CA ASP A 165 1.36 -14.13 -0.84
C ASP A 165 0.79 -13.84 0.57
N GLY A 166 0.22 -14.83 1.26
CA GLY A 166 -0.29 -14.68 2.62
C GLY A 166 0.79 -14.59 3.70
N ASP A 167 2.02 -15.04 3.43
CA ASP A 167 3.15 -14.90 4.34
C ASP A 167 4.07 -13.77 3.87
N GLU A 168 4.38 -12.82 4.76
CA GLU A 168 5.27 -11.69 4.44
C GLU A 168 6.73 -12.15 4.22
N ASP A 169 7.14 -13.28 4.81
CA ASP A 169 8.43 -13.92 4.57
C ASP A 169 8.26 -15.46 4.55
N PRO A 170 7.74 -16.01 3.43
CA PRO A 170 7.39 -17.43 3.32
C PRO A 170 8.59 -18.37 3.55
N GLY A 171 9.80 -17.84 3.43
CA GLY A 171 11.05 -18.57 3.65
C GLY A 171 11.23 -19.77 2.71
N LEU A 172 12.32 -20.51 2.95
CA LEU A 172 12.66 -21.71 2.17
C LEU A 172 11.67 -22.86 2.36
N SER A 173 11.07 -22.97 3.55
CA SER A 173 10.17 -24.08 3.87
C SER A 173 8.91 -24.09 3.03
N LEU A 174 8.39 -22.92 2.64
CA LEU A 174 7.22 -22.80 1.77
C LEU A 174 7.61 -22.84 0.29
N ALA A 175 8.72 -22.19 -0.07
CA ALA A 175 9.12 -22.05 -1.47
C ALA A 175 9.62 -23.36 -2.10
N GLU A 176 10.39 -24.18 -1.36
CA GLU A 176 11.02 -25.41 -1.89
C GLU A 176 9.98 -26.47 -2.35
N PRO A 177 8.94 -26.82 -1.56
CA PRO A 177 7.92 -27.78 -2.01
C PRO A 177 7.14 -27.30 -3.24
N VAL A 178 6.86 -26.00 -3.33
CA VAL A 178 6.14 -25.40 -4.46
C VAL A 178 7.02 -25.38 -5.70
N TYR A 179 8.30 -25.06 -5.54
CA TYR A 179 9.31 -25.13 -6.59
C TYR A 179 9.45 -26.56 -7.14
N ASP A 180 9.65 -27.55 -6.25
CA ASP A 180 9.78 -28.96 -6.62
C ASP A 180 8.56 -29.49 -7.36
N PHE A 181 7.38 -28.98 -7.00
CA PHE A 181 6.13 -29.27 -7.67
C PHE A 181 6.05 -28.66 -9.08
N ALA A 182 6.48 -27.40 -9.25
CA ALA A 182 6.39 -26.68 -10.52
C ALA A 182 7.43 -27.15 -11.55
N LEU A 183 8.62 -27.57 -11.10
CA LEU A 183 9.73 -27.91 -11.97
C LEU A 183 9.41 -28.99 -13.03
N PRO A 184 8.79 -30.14 -12.70
CA PRO A 184 8.38 -31.13 -13.70
C PRO A 184 7.39 -30.59 -14.75
N LEU A 185 6.62 -29.56 -14.41
CA LEU A 185 5.61 -28.95 -15.29
C LEU A 185 6.22 -28.04 -16.36
N LEU A 186 7.54 -27.81 -16.36
CA LEU A 186 8.25 -27.13 -17.45
C LEU A 186 8.57 -28.04 -18.65
N SER A 187 8.35 -29.35 -18.51
CA SER A 187 8.62 -30.32 -19.58
C SER A 187 7.80 -30.06 -20.84
N LYS A 188 8.37 -30.40 -22.01
CA LYS A 188 7.65 -30.38 -23.29
C LYS A 188 6.60 -31.49 -23.42
N GLU A 189 6.60 -32.46 -22.51
CA GLU A 189 5.69 -33.60 -22.53
C GLU A 189 4.35 -33.34 -21.80
N VAL A 190 4.24 -32.23 -21.06
CA VAL A 190 3.00 -31.84 -20.36
C VAL A 190 2.13 -30.92 -21.23
N THR A 191 0.91 -30.63 -20.76
CA THR A 191 -0.04 -29.78 -21.49
C THR A 191 0.28 -28.28 -21.33
N LEU A 192 -0.13 -27.45 -22.30
CA LEU A 192 0.06 -25.99 -22.22
C LEU A 192 -0.55 -25.34 -20.95
N PRO A 193 -1.72 -25.77 -20.44
CA PRO A 193 -2.23 -25.29 -19.16
C PRO A 193 -1.35 -25.63 -17.96
N GLU A 194 -0.73 -26.82 -17.94
CA GLU A 194 0.22 -27.20 -16.87
C GLU A 194 1.51 -26.39 -16.98
N ASN A 195 2.02 -26.17 -18.20
CA ASN A 195 3.12 -25.24 -18.44
C ASN A 195 2.79 -23.82 -17.93
N ALA A 196 1.58 -23.32 -18.22
CA ALA A 196 1.15 -21.99 -17.79
C ALA A 196 1.08 -21.87 -16.26
N LEU A 197 0.59 -22.90 -15.57
CA LEU A 197 0.62 -22.99 -14.11
C LEU A 197 2.06 -22.91 -13.58
N ALA A 198 2.99 -23.65 -14.19
CA ALA A 198 4.40 -23.58 -13.81
C ALA A 198 4.94 -22.14 -13.94
N LEU A 199 4.66 -21.47 -15.06
CA LEU A 199 5.09 -20.09 -15.26
C LEU A 199 4.49 -19.12 -14.24
N ASP A 200 3.22 -19.26 -13.87
CA ASP A 200 2.59 -18.45 -12.82
C ASP A 200 3.31 -18.67 -11.47
N ILE A 201 3.59 -19.94 -11.10
CA ILE A 201 4.31 -20.27 -9.86
C ILE A 201 5.73 -19.70 -9.86
N PHE A 202 6.50 -19.90 -10.93
CA PHE A 202 7.85 -19.34 -11.03
C PHE A 202 7.85 -17.81 -10.99
N SER A 203 6.81 -17.16 -11.55
CA SER A 203 6.63 -15.71 -11.44
C SER A 203 6.41 -15.28 -10.00
N THR A 204 5.59 -16.00 -9.23
CA THR A 204 5.36 -15.73 -7.81
C THR A 204 6.62 -15.98 -6.99
N LEU A 205 7.30 -17.11 -7.18
CA LEU A 205 8.54 -17.43 -6.46
C LEU A 205 9.65 -16.39 -6.71
N SER A 206 9.78 -15.90 -7.95
CA SER A 206 10.77 -14.87 -8.29
C SER A 206 10.50 -13.54 -7.59
N LYS A 207 9.23 -13.21 -7.28
CA LYS A 207 8.90 -12.01 -6.50
C LYS A 207 9.35 -12.11 -5.04
N ILE A 208 9.46 -13.32 -4.50
CA ILE A 208 10.01 -13.58 -3.16
C ILE A 208 11.53 -13.46 -3.22
N SER A 209 12.15 -14.22 -4.11
CA SER A 209 13.59 -14.21 -4.35
C SER A 209 13.90 -14.70 -5.75
N ASP A 210 14.71 -13.93 -6.47
CA ASP A 210 15.18 -14.28 -7.80
C ASP A 210 15.91 -15.65 -7.81
N GLU A 211 16.58 -16.02 -6.71
CA GLU A 211 17.33 -17.28 -6.59
C GLU A 211 16.47 -18.53 -6.91
N TYR A 212 15.15 -18.47 -6.67
CA TYR A 212 14.25 -19.60 -6.96
C TYR A 212 14.00 -19.84 -8.45
N ALA A 213 14.26 -18.86 -9.32
CA ALA A 213 14.04 -19.01 -10.77
C ALA A 213 15.35 -19.06 -11.58
N GLU A 214 16.47 -18.61 -11.00
CA GLU A 214 17.75 -18.40 -11.70
C GLU A 214 18.18 -19.60 -12.57
N ASP A 215 18.12 -20.80 -12.01
CA ASP A 215 18.57 -22.03 -12.69
C ASP A 215 17.67 -22.46 -13.86
N HIS A 216 16.42 -21.98 -13.92
CA HIS A 216 15.42 -22.41 -14.89
C HIS A 216 14.85 -21.28 -15.76
N VAL A 217 15.40 -20.06 -15.67
CA VAL A 217 14.96 -18.92 -16.50
C VAL A 217 14.92 -19.30 -17.97
N SER A 218 15.95 -19.97 -18.50
CA SER A 218 16.00 -20.36 -19.92
C SER A 218 14.90 -21.36 -20.30
N ASP A 219 14.63 -22.34 -19.45
CA ASP A 219 13.59 -23.35 -19.71
C ASP A 219 12.20 -22.69 -19.71
N CYS A 220 11.94 -21.84 -18.71
CA CYS A 220 10.71 -21.08 -18.61
C CYS A 220 10.51 -20.11 -19.78
N LEU A 221 11.57 -19.47 -20.28
CA LEU A 221 11.51 -18.62 -21.47
C LEU A 221 11.12 -19.42 -22.73
N GLU A 222 11.64 -20.64 -22.89
CA GLU A 222 11.24 -21.54 -23.99
C GLU A 222 9.76 -21.94 -23.88
N VAL A 223 9.30 -22.25 -22.66
CA VAL A 223 7.89 -22.58 -22.38
C VAL A 223 6.98 -21.39 -22.68
N ALA A 224 7.34 -20.18 -22.24
CA ALA A 224 6.60 -18.96 -22.53
C ALA A 224 6.51 -18.70 -24.04
N ALA A 225 7.61 -18.89 -24.76
CA ALA A 225 7.64 -18.79 -26.22
C ALA A 225 6.70 -19.81 -26.89
N ASN A 226 6.68 -21.05 -26.40
CA ASN A 226 5.78 -22.10 -26.91
C ASN A 226 4.31 -21.72 -26.69
N ILE A 227 3.96 -21.21 -25.50
CA ILE A 227 2.60 -20.75 -25.19
C ILE A 227 2.17 -19.61 -26.11
N LEU A 228 2.97 -18.54 -26.24
CA LEU A 228 2.60 -17.36 -27.03
C LEU A 228 2.51 -17.61 -28.54
N ASN A 229 3.24 -18.62 -29.04
CA ASN A 229 3.17 -19.07 -30.42
C ASN A 229 2.04 -20.07 -30.70
N SER A 230 1.33 -20.52 -29.65
CA SER A 230 0.16 -21.40 -29.77
C SER A 230 -1.13 -20.61 -30.06
N ASP A 231 -2.22 -21.34 -30.31
CA ASP A 231 -3.58 -20.80 -30.41
C ASP A 231 -4.35 -20.82 -29.07
N ASN A 232 -3.69 -21.20 -27.96
CA ASN A 232 -4.33 -21.32 -26.66
C ASN A 232 -4.33 -19.99 -25.90
N GLY A 233 -5.29 -19.12 -26.24
CA GLY A 233 -5.42 -17.79 -25.64
C GLY A 233 -5.59 -17.75 -24.12
N VAL A 234 -6.04 -18.86 -23.51
CA VAL A 234 -6.22 -18.97 -22.05
C VAL A 234 -4.89 -18.89 -21.30
N CYS A 235 -3.81 -19.39 -21.91
CA CYS A 235 -2.49 -19.47 -21.29
C CYS A 235 -1.63 -18.22 -21.52
N PHE A 236 -2.02 -17.31 -22.42
CA PHE A 236 -1.22 -16.11 -22.72
C PHE A 236 -0.95 -15.21 -21.52
N PRO A 237 -1.91 -14.96 -20.59
CA PRO A 237 -1.65 -14.13 -19.42
C PRO A 237 -0.49 -14.63 -18.56
N SER A 238 -0.41 -15.94 -18.30
CA SER A 238 0.65 -16.53 -17.47
C SER A 238 2.02 -16.39 -18.13
N ALA A 239 2.10 -16.64 -19.44
CA ALA A 239 3.33 -16.43 -20.20
C ALA A 239 3.74 -14.96 -20.21
N ALA A 240 2.81 -14.03 -20.44
CA ALA A 240 3.12 -12.60 -20.47
C ALA A 240 3.56 -12.07 -19.09
N LEU A 241 2.90 -12.51 -18.00
CA LEU A 241 3.26 -12.17 -16.63
C LEU A 241 4.67 -12.66 -16.29
N PHE A 242 4.99 -13.92 -16.61
CA PHE A 242 6.32 -14.45 -16.40
C PHE A 242 7.39 -13.62 -17.11
N LEU A 243 7.16 -13.26 -18.38
CA LEU A 243 8.09 -12.42 -19.13
C LEU A 243 8.25 -11.02 -18.51
N SER A 244 7.21 -10.42 -17.90
CA SER A 244 7.35 -9.11 -17.24
C SER A 244 8.13 -9.19 -15.94
N VAL A 245 7.94 -10.26 -15.16
CA VAL A 245 8.75 -10.51 -13.95
C VAL A 245 10.22 -10.74 -14.33
N MET A 246 10.49 -11.60 -15.31
CA MET A 246 11.86 -11.87 -15.78
C MET A 246 12.54 -10.67 -16.42
N ALA A 247 11.79 -9.75 -17.05
CA ALA A 247 12.36 -8.51 -17.57
C ALA A 247 13.00 -7.67 -16.47
N THR A 248 12.46 -7.74 -15.24
CA THR A 248 12.93 -7.00 -14.07
C THR A 248 14.02 -7.78 -13.31
N ALA A 249 13.78 -9.05 -13.02
CA ALA A 249 14.67 -9.90 -12.23
C ALA A 249 15.96 -10.30 -12.98
N PHE A 250 15.84 -10.67 -14.27
CA PHE A 250 16.94 -11.24 -15.06
C PHE A 250 17.14 -10.54 -16.41
N PRO A 251 17.34 -9.21 -16.44
CA PRO A 251 17.38 -8.46 -17.69
C PRO A 251 18.50 -8.94 -18.63
N ASP A 252 19.64 -9.39 -18.10
CA ASP A 252 20.79 -9.84 -18.90
C ASP A 252 20.50 -11.12 -19.69
N ILE A 253 19.66 -12.01 -19.14
CA ILE A 253 19.32 -13.32 -19.76
C ILE A 253 18.03 -13.19 -20.57
N ALA A 254 17.03 -12.50 -20.03
CA ALA A 254 15.67 -12.52 -20.56
C ALA A 254 15.43 -11.52 -21.70
N LYS A 255 16.24 -10.45 -21.80
CA LYS A 255 15.98 -9.34 -22.72
C LYS A 255 15.87 -9.73 -24.18
N GLU A 256 16.87 -10.42 -24.74
CA GLU A 256 16.80 -10.82 -26.16
C GLU A 256 15.62 -11.76 -26.45
N PRO A 257 15.41 -12.85 -25.68
CA PRO A 257 14.23 -13.71 -25.84
C PRO A 257 12.89 -12.96 -25.76
N ILE A 258 12.73 -12.06 -24.78
CA ILE A 258 11.51 -11.27 -24.62
C ILE A 258 11.29 -10.34 -25.81
N LEU A 259 12.35 -9.65 -26.27
CA LEU A 259 12.25 -8.73 -27.42
C LEU A 259 11.86 -9.47 -28.71
N ASN A 260 12.29 -10.73 -28.88
CA ASN A 260 11.87 -11.57 -30.00
C ASN A 260 10.38 -11.96 -29.95
N LEU A 261 9.80 -12.08 -28.74
CA LEU A 261 8.39 -12.39 -28.53
C LEU A 261 7.48 -11.16 -28.51
N LEU A 262 8.04 -9.97 -28.30
CA LEU A 262 7.29 -8.73 -28.19
C LEU A 262 6.37 -8.46 -29.40
N PRO A 263 6.78 -8.65 -30.68
CA PRO A 263 5.86 -8.49 -31.81
C PRO A 263 4.62 -9.37 -31.71
N ARG A 264 4.77 -10.62 -31.26
CA ARG A 264 3.66 -11.55 -31.09
C ARG A 264 2.71 -11.10 -29.97
N MET A 265 3.26 -10.63 -28.86
CA MET A 265 2.43 -10.08 -27.77
C MET A 265 1.67 -8.82 -28.21
N LEU A 266 2.27 -7.96 -29.03
CA LEU A 266 1.61 -6.80 -29.63
C LEU A 266 0.46 -7.22 -30.56
N GLU A 267 0.63 -8.25 -31.39
CA GLU A 267 -0.45 -8.79 -32.23
C GLU A 267 -1.64 -9.28 -31.38
N ILE A 268 -1.37 -9.94 -30.25
CA ILE A 268 -2.39 -10.41 -29.32
C ILE A 268 -3.20 -9.23 -28.78
N ILE A 269 -2.53 -8.20 -28.25
CA ILE A 269 -3.23 -7.06 -27.61
C ILE A 269 -3.91 -6.13 -28.61
N GLN A 270 -3.50 -6.15 -29.89
CA GLN A 270 -4.18 -5.45 -30.98
C GLN A 270 -5.49 -6.14 -31.42
N GLY A 271 -5.78 -7.34 -30.91
CA GLY A 271 -6.97 -8.11 -31.27
C GLY A 271 -6.83 -8.90 -32.57
N ASN A 272 -5.61 -9.06 -33.09
CA ASN A 272 -5.36 -9.91 -34.27
C ASN A 272 -5.44 -11.40 -33.92
N VAL A 273 -5.41 -11.74 -32.62
CA VAL A 273 -5.62 -13.07 -32.07
C VAL A 273 -6.87 -13.05 -31.21
N LYS A 274 -7.73 -14.08 -31.35
CA LYS A 274 -8.96 -14.17 -30.57
C LYS A 274 -8.64 -14.52 -29.12
N VAL A 275 -8.87 -13.58 -28.21
CA VAL A 275 -8.62 -13.71 -26.77
C VAL A 275 -9.79 -13.08 -26.01
N GLU A 276 -10.19 -13.68 -24.89
CA GLU A 276 -11.25 -13.11 -24.05
C GLU A 276 -10.80 -11.77 -23.44
N PRO A 277 -11.70 -10.78 -23.28
CA PRO A 277 -11.32 -9.44 -22.80
C PRO A 277 -10.51 -9.43 -21.49
N LYS A 278 -10.87 -10.29 -20.53
CA LYS A 278 -10.15 -10.41 -19.25
C LYS A 278 -8.70 -10.86 -19.44
N GLN A 279 -8.46 -11.80 -20.36
CA GLN A 279 -7.13 -12.30 -20.69
C GLN A 279 -6.33 -11.24 -21.46
N LEU A 280 -6.99 -10.57 -22.41
CA LEU A 280 -6.39 -9.48 -23.20
C LEU A 280 -5.85 -8.38 -22.28
N SER A 281 -6.62 -7.96 -21.28
CA SER A 281 -6.20 -6.94 -20.32
C SER A 281 -4.94 -7.36 -19.55
N ARG A 282 -4.88 -8.59 -19.02
CA ARG A 282 -3.71 -9.09 -18.30
C ARG A 282 -2.44 -9.12 -19.16
N VAL A 283 -2.57 -9.54 -20.42
CA VAL A 283 -1.45 -9.53 -21.37
C VAL A 283 -1.02 -8.10 -21.66
N ALA A 284 -1.95 -7.17 -21.87
CA ALA A 284 -1.62 -5.77 -22.18
C ALA A 284 -0.89 -5.06 -21.04
N ILE A 285 -1.25 -5.33 -19.79
CA ILE A 285 -0.52 -4.84 -18.62
C ILE A 285 0.91 -5.38 -18.59
N SER A 286 1.08 -6.70 -18.71
CA SER A 286 2.41 -7.33 -18.68
C SER A 286 3.32 -6.83 -19.81
N VAL A 287 2.77 -6.65 -21.02
CA VAL A 287 3.51 -6.05 -22.16
C VAL A 287 3.92 -4.61 -21.86
N SER A 288 3.07 -3.85 -21.18
CA SER A 288 3.36 -2.46 -20.80
C SER A 288 4.48 -2.37 -19.76
N GLU A 289 4.53 -3.33 -18.83
CA GLU A 289 5.63 -3.47 -17.87
C GLU A 289 6.96 -3.80 -18.57
N ILE A 290 6.95 -4.75 -19.51
CA ILE A 290 8.14 -5.09 -20.32
C ILE A 290 8.65 -3.87 -21.09
N VAL A 291 7.74 -3.16 -21.76
CA VAL A 291 8.08 -1.95 -22.53
C VAL A 291 8.64 -0.85 -21.64
N ARG A 292 8.08 -0.69 -20.43
CA ARG A 292 8.58 0.25 -19.42
C ARG A 292 9.99 -0.13 -18.98
N GLU A 293 10.20 -1.38 -18.62
CA GLU A 293 11.45 -1.90 -18.04
C GLU A 293 12.62 -1.78 -19.02
N PHE A 294 12.39 -2.11 -20.29
CA PHE A 294 13.42 -1.99 -21.33
C PHE A 294 13.49 -0.61 -22.01
N ASP A 295 12.74 0.39 -21.53
CA ASP A 295 12.62 1.76 -22.11
C ASP A 295 12.36 1.75 -23.64
N LEU A 296 11.43 0.90 -24.09
CA LEU A 296 11.12 0.72 -25.52
C LEU A 296 10.19 1.83 -26.03
N ARG A 297 10.76 3.00 -26.31
CA ARG A 297 9.99 4.22 -26.61
C ARG A 297 9.17 4.13 -27.89
N ASP A 298 9.71 3.50 -28.94
CA ASP A 298 8.98 3.31 -30.21
C ASP A 298 7.76 2.40 -30.01
N THR A 299 7.90 1.35 -29.21
CA THR A 299 6.79 0.46 -28.85
C THR A 299 5.77 1.17 -27.95
N SER A 300 6.22 2.08 -27.09
CA SER A 300 5.34 2.86 -26.22
C SER A 300 4.32 3.68 -27.03
N ALA A 301 4.70 4.23 -28.18
CA ALA A 301 3.77 4.92 -29.07
C ALA A 301 2.66 4.00 -29.62
N THR A 302 2.99 2.74 -29.92
CA THR A 302 1.99 1.73 -30.32
C THR A 302 1.05 1.40 -29.17
N LEU A 303 1.57 1.28 -27.94
CA LEU A 303 0.76 1.03 -26.75
C LEU A 303 -0.19 2.20 -26.43
N VAL A 304 0.21 3.45 -26.71
CA VAL A 304 -0.69 4.62 -26.58
C VAL A 304 -1.93 4.45 -27.46
N GLU A 305 -1.76 4.04 -28.72
CA GLU A 305 -2.90 3.85 -29.63
C GLU A 305 -3.85 2.74 -29.16
N ILE A 306 -3.29 1.67 -28.59
CA ILE A 306 -4.06 0.56 -28.03
C ILE A 306 -4.81 1.03 -26.78
N ALA A 307 -4.13 1.71 -25.87
CA ALA A 307 -4.71 2.23 -24.63
C ALA A 307 -5.86 3.21 -24.87
N VAL A 308 -5.71 4.11 -25.85
CA VAL A 308 -6.78 5.06 -26.22
C VAL A 308 -8.02 4.34 -26.76
N LYS A 309 -7.84 3.29 -27.57
CA LYS A 309 -8.98 2.46 -28.03
C LYS A 309 -9.63 1.72 -26.87
N MET A 310 -8.83 1.19 -25.94
CA MET A 310 -9.33 0.50 -24.75
C MET A 310 -10.12 1.44 -23.83
N LEU A 311 -9.64 2.66 -23.60
CA LEU A 311 -10.35 3.71 -22.85
C LEU A 311 -11.74 4.00 -23.43
N GLN A 312 -11.87 3.98 -24.75
CA GLN A 312 -13.14 4.23 -25.43
C GLN A 312 -14.11 3.04 -25.43
N SER A 313 -13.74 1.92 -24.80
CA SER A 313 -14.59 0.73 -24.70
C SER A 313 -15.79 0.94 -23.77
N GLU A 314 -16.94 0.35 -24.12
CA GLU A 314 -18.13 0.29 -23.26
C GLU A 314 -17.93 -0.60 -22.03
N THR A 315 -16.92 -1.49 -22.05
CA THR A 315 -16.63 -2.37 -20.92
C THR A 315 -15.72 -1.66 -19.91
N LYS A 316 -16.23 -1.35 -18.71
CA LYS A 316 -15.48 -0.70 -17.62
C LYS A 316 -14.11 -1.34 -17.33
N LYS A 317 -14.01 -2.67 -17.40
CA LYS A 317 -12.74 -3.40 -17.20
C LYS A 317 -11.71 -3.13 -18.30
N ILE A 318 -12.16 -2.99 -19.55
CA ILE A 318 -11.29 -2.68 -20.69
C ILE A 318 -10.87 -1.21 -20.64
N SER A 319 -11.78 -0.30 -20.30
CA SER A 319 -11.43 1.11 -20.15
C SER A 319 -10.44 1.33 -19.01
N TYR A 320 -10.65 0.68 -17.86
CA TYR A 320 -9.68 0.66 -16.76
C TYR A 320 -8.30 0.15 -17.19
N CYS A 321 -8.24 -0.95 -17.94
CA CYS A 321 -6.98 -1.46 -18.50
C CYS A 321 -6.29 -0.43 -19.41
N GLY A 322 -7.05 0.30 -20.23
CA GLY A 322 -6.52 1.41 -21.02
C GLY A 322 -5.88 2.51 -20.16
N ALA A 323 -6.50 2.87 -19.03
CA ALA A 323 -5.94 3.83 -18.08
C ALA A 323 -4.63 3.32 -17.45
N GLN A 324 -4.60 2.07 -16.98
CA GLN A 324 -3.41 1.44 -16.41
C GLN A 324 -2.24 1.39 -17.39
N ILE A 325 -2.49 1.05 -18.67
CA ILE A 325 -1.43 1.05 -19.70
C ILE A 325 -0.79 2.43 -19.80
N LEU A 326 -1.59 3.50 -19.87
CA LEU A 326 -1.08 4.87 -19.92
C LEU A 326 -0.29 5.23 -18.66
N GLY A 327 -0.78 4.83 -17.48
CA GLY A 327 -0.08 4.97 -16.21
C GLY A 327 1.32 4.36 -16.25
N LEU A 328 1.41 3.09 -16.66
CA LEU A 328 2.66 2.31 -16.74
C LEU A 328 3.68 2.91 -17.71
N ILE A 329 3.26 3.23 -18.94
CA ILE A 329 4.19 3.68 -19.99
C ILE A 329 4.47 5.18 -19.98
N ALA A 330 3.78 5.97 -19.16
CA ALA A 330 3.88 7.44 -19.14
C ALA A 330 5.33 7.94 -19.12
N LYS A 331 6.22 7.29 -18.36
CA LYS A 331 7.63 7.66 -18.27
C LYS A 331 8.46 7.18 -19.47
N SER A 332 8.00 6.28 -20.32
CA SER A 332 8.77 5.73 -21.45
C SER A 332 8.37 6.34 -22.81
N LEU A 333 7.46 7.30 -22.81
CA LEU A 333 7.03 8.03 -24.01
C LEU A 333 8.11 8.94 -24.60
N LEU A 334 8.03 9.20 -25.90
CA LEU A 334 8.71 10.34 -26.52
C LEU A 334 7.96 11.64 -26.14
N PRO A 335 8.64 12.81 -26.16
CA PRO A 335 8.01 14.08 -25.75
C PRO A 335 6.73 14.44 -26.50
N GLU A 336 6.67 14.17 -27.81
CA GLU A 336 5.48 14.44 -28.63
C GLU A 336 4.32 13.49 -28.29
N ASP A 337 4.62 12.20 -28.08
CA ASP A 337 3.61 11.21 -27.67
C ASP A 337 3.09 11.51 -26.27
N ALA A 338 3.97 11.91 -25.33
CA ALA A 338 3.57 12.33 -23.99
C ALA A 338 2.62 13.53 -24.03
N LYS A 339 2.89 14.52 -24.89
CA LYS A 339 2.00 15.66 -25.09
C LYS A 339 0.65 15.26 -25.71
N LYS A 340 0.68 14.35 -26.70
CA LYS A 340 -0.53 13.78 -27.32
C LYS A 340 -1.38 13.04 -26.28
N VAL A 341 -0.77 12.18 -25.47
CA VAL A 341 -1.44 11.46 -24.37
C VAL A 341 -2.04 12.44 -23.38
N PHE A 342 -1.28 13.45 -22.93
CA PHE A 342 -1.78 14.46 -22.00
C PHE A 342 -3.05 15.15 -22.52
N THR A 343 -3.05 15.52 -23.80
CA THR A 343 -4.19 16.17 -24.45
C THR A 343 -5.41 15.22 -24.54
N LEU A 344 -5.19 13.99 -25.00
CA LEU A 344 -6.26 12.99 -25.18
C LEU A 344 -6.91 12.61 -23.85
N VAL A 345 -6.11 12.39 -22.80
CA VAL A 345 -6.63 12.06 -21.46
C VAL A 345 -7.44 13.23 -20.89
N THR A 346 -6.95 14.47 -21.05
CA THR A 346 -7.67 15.67 -20.62
C THR A 346 -9.03 15.80 -21.31
N GLU A 347 -9.08 15.59 -22.63
CA GLU A 347 -10.33 15.63 -23.40
C GLU A 347 -11.29 14.51 -22.99
N TYR A 348 -10.77 13.31 -22.75
CA TYR A 348 -11.55 12.16 -22.33
C TYR A 348 -12.19 12.37 -20.94
N MET A 349 -11.43 12.87 -19.97
CA MET A 349 -11.94 13.21 -18.62
C MET A 349 -13.06 14.26 -18.64
N ASN A 350 -13.03 15.17 -19.62
CA ASN A 350 -14.03 16.24 -19.80
C ASN A 350 -15.28 15.79 -20.59
N SER A 351 -15.28 14.60 -21.17
CA SER A 351 -16.38 14.16 -22.02
C SER A 351 -17.57 13.69 -21.19
N ASN A 352 -18.59 14.56 -21.05
CA ASN A 352 -19.88 14.32 -20.37
C ASN A 352 -20.76 13.22 -21.03
N ASN A 353 -20.19 12.10 -21.47
CA ASN A 353 -20.94 11.00 -22.05
C ASN A 353 -21.57 10.17 -20.92
N ASN A 354 -22.78 10.60 -20.53
CA ASN A 354 -23.62 10.14 -19.43
C ASN A 354 -24.03 8.65 -19.40
N ASP A 355 -23.42 7.75 -20.18
CA ASP A 355 -23.77 6.31 -20.15
C ASP A 355 -22.61 5.39 -19.71
N ASN A 356 -21.35 5.86 -19.72
CA ASN A 356 -20.17 5.06 -19.32
C ASN A 356 -19.32 5.80 -18.28
N SER A 357 -19.83 5.93 -17.05
CA SER A 357 -19.03 6.50 -15.95
C SER A 357 -17.75 5.66 -15.74
N LEU A 358 -16.59 6.33 -15.82
CA LEU A 358 -15.30 5.78 -15.40
C LEU A 358 -15.40 5.33 -13.94
N THR A 359 -14.70 4.27 -13.58
CA THR A 359 -14.51 3.92 -12.17
C THR A 359 -13.52 4.91 -11.55
N THR A 360 -13.62 5.13 -10.23
CA THR A 360 -12.67 5.94 -9.46
C THR A 360 -11.23 5.49 -9.71
N ASP A 361 -10.98 4.17 -9.73
CA ASP A 361 -9.67 3.58 -10.03
C ASP A 361 -9.13 4.01 -11.40
N ALA A 362 -9.98 4.05 -12.43
CA ALA A 362 -9.55 4.44 -13.77
C ALA A 362 -9.13 5.91 -13.81
N ILE A 363 -9.82 6.77 -13.04
CA ILE A 363 -9.48 8.18 -12.92
C ILE A 363 -8.15 8.35 -12.19
N ASN A 364 -7.93 7.60 -11.11
CA ASN A 364 -6.67 7.60 -10.38
C ASN A 364 -5.48 7.16 -11.27
N GLU A 365 -5.67 6.14 -12.11
CA GLU A 365 -4.65 5.73 -13.09
C GLU A 365 -4.35 6.81 -14.15
N LEU A 366 -5.39 7.50 -14.62
CA LEU A 366 -5.23 8.60 -15.57
C LEU A 366 -4.52 9.81 -14.93
N PHE A 367 -4.86 10.19 -13.70
CA PHE A 367 -4.13 11.24 -12.97
C PHE A 367 -2.69 10.83 -12.69
N THR A 368 -2.43 9.56 -12.40
CA THR A 368 -1.07 9.01 -12.30
C THR A 368 -0.30 9.17 -13.61
N ALA A 369 -0.90 8.86 -14.75
CA ALA A 369 -0.29 9.07 -16.07
C ALA A 369 0.01 10.57 -16.31
N LEU A 370 -0.96 11.45 -16.07
CA LEU A 370 -0.81 12.90 -16.22
C LEU A 370 0.29 13.45 -15.30
N LYS A 371 0.34 13.02 -14.03
CA LYS A 371 1.38 13.38 -13.04
C LYS A 371 2.76 12.97 -13.53
N ARG A 372 2.92 11.73 -13.98
CA ARG A 372 4.19 11.19 -14.50
C ARG A 372 4.66 11.96 -15.74
N ILE A 373 3.74 12.25 -16.67
CA ILE A 373 4.04 13.08 -17.85
C ILE A 373 4.44 14.49 -17.43
N LEU A 374 3.70 15.11 -16.52
CA LEU A 374 3.94 16.48 -16.05
C LEU A 374 5.27 16.59 -15.28
N LYS A 375 5.71 15.57 -14.55
CA LYS A 375 7.02 15.58 -13.90
C LYS A 375 8.16 15.45 -14.92
N LYS A 376 8.01 14.59 -15.94
CA LYS A 376 9.12 14.22 -16.85
C LYS A 376 9.27 15.14 -18.07
N TYR A 377 8.18 15.52 -18.76
CA TYR A 377 8.28 16.13 -20.10
C TYR A 377 7.98 17.62 -20.11
N LYS A 378 8.98 18.44 -20.47
CA LYS A 378 8.84 19.90 -20.60
C LYS A 378 7.88 20.36 -21.72
N ALA A 379 7.43 19.44 -22.58
CA ALA A 379 6.55 19.72 -23.72
C ALA A 379 5.13 20.19 -23.33
N VAL A 380 4.64 19.78 -22.15
CA VAL A 380 3.33 20.21 -21.62
C VAL A 380 3.40 21.65 -21.11
N THR A 381 2.61 22.56 -21.66
CA THR A 381 2.63 23.97 -21.27
C THR A 381 1.83 24.21 -19.98
N PHE A 382 1.95 25.41 -19.42
CA PHE A 382 1.13 25.82 -18.28
C PHE A 382 -0.36 25.78 -18.64
N GLU A 383 -0.72 26.33 -19.80
CA GLU A 383 -2.10 26.43 -20.26
C GLU A 383 -2.74 25.05 -20.48
N GLU A 384 -1.95 24.06 -20.90
CA GLU A 384 -2.41 22.67 -21.05
C GLU A 384 -2.66 22.03 -19.69
N ALA A 385 -1.73 22.17 -18.74
CA ALA A 385 -1.88 21.60 -17.40
C ALA A 385 -2.95 22.33 -16.55
N GLU A 386 -3.07 23.65 -16.72
CA GLU A 386 -4.06 24.48 -16.03
C GLU A 386 -5.50 24.09 -16.44
N LYS A 387 -5.72 23.60 -17.66
CA LYS A 387 -7.03 23.06 -18.05
C LYS A 387 -7.46 21.91 -17.13
N VAL A 388 -6.57 20.96 -16.87
CA VAL A 388 -6.85 19.83 -15.97
C VAL A 388 -7.16 20.35 -14.57
N ILE A 389 -6.34 21.28 -14.05
CA ILE A 389 -6.59 21.89 -12.74
C ILE A 389 -7.98 22.55 -12.70
N LYS A 390 -8.33 23.37 -13.69
CA LYS A 390 -9.65 24.02 -13.76
C LYS A 390 -10.78 23.00 -13.79
N MET A 391 -10.62 21.89 -14.51
CA MET A 391 -11.63 20.82 -14.53
C MET A 391 -11.85 20.21 -13.14
N ILE A 392 -10.78 19.94 -12.39
CA ILE A 392 -10.88 19.41 -11.01
C ILE A 392 -11.66 20.40 -10.13
N TYR A 393 -11.29 21.68 -10.12
CA TYR A 393 -11.93 22.69 -9.26
C TYR A 393 -13.36 23.09 -9.69
N ASN A 394 -13.77 22.76 -10.90
CA ASN A 394 -15.09 23.05 -11.45
C ASN A 394 -16.00 21.81 -11.51
N THR A 395 -15.57 20.68 -10.93
CA THR A 395 -16.29 19.39 -11.02
C THR A 395 -16.63 18.96 -12.45
N GLU A 396 -15.73 19.24 -13.39
CA GLU A 396 -15.86 18.86 -14.80
C GLU A 396 -15.18 17.51 -15.11
N VAL A 397 -14.58 16.86 -14.09
CA VAL A 397 -14.02 15.50 -14.24
C VAL A 397 -15.10 14.48 -13.95
N THR A 398 -15.42 13.65 -14.93
CA THR A 398 -16.44 12.60 -14.79
C THR A 398 -16.08 11.64 -13.64
N SER A 399 -17.07 11.29 -12.80
CA SER A 399 -16.95 10.41 -11.61
C SER A 399 -16.00 10.88 -10.49
N LEU A 400 -15.49 12.11 -10.55
CA LEU A 400 -14.80 12.74 -9.41
C LEU A 400 -15.80 13.66 -8.69
N SER A 401 -15.90 13.55 -7.37
CA SER A 401 -16.63 14.50 -6.54
C SER A 401 -15.96 15.88 -6.55
N SER A 402 -16.60 16.91 -5.97
CA SER A 402 -15.89 18.16 -5.71
C SER A 402 -14.68 17.90 -4.82
N ILE A 403 -13.62 18.70 -4.96
CA ILE A 403 -12.38 18.54 -4.21
C ILE A 403 -12.64 18.43 -2.69
N GLU A 404 -13.57 19.23 -2.18
CA GLU A 404 -13.96 19.25 -0.77
C GLU A 404 -14.77 18.04 -0.30
N PHE A 405 -15.21 17.17 -1.22
CA PHE A 405 -16.01 15.96 -0.95
C PHE A 405 -15.35 14.71 -1.52
N ILE A 406 -14.03 14.72 -1.70
CA ILE A 406 -13.28 13.49 -2.00
C ILE A 406 -13.12 12.73 -0.68
N GLU A 407 -13.55 11.47 -0.68
CA GLU A 407 -13.51 10.55 0.47
C GLU A 407 -12.49 9.41 0.26
N ASP A 408 -11.88 9.32 -0.93
CA ASP A 408 -10.89 8.27 -1.26
C ASP A 408 -9.48 8.70 -0.80
N PRO A 409 -8.90 8.11 0.27
CA PRO A 409 -7.56 8.46 0.75
C PRO A 409 -6.47 8.11 -0.26
N GLU A 410 -6.70 7.13 -1.14
CA GLU A 410 -5.77 6.71 -2.19
C GLU A 410 -5.83 7.60 -3.45
N THR A 411 -6.60 8.70 -3.40
CA THR A 411 -6.77 9.58 -4.55
C THR A 411 -5.43 10.16 -5.04
N THR A 412 -5.22 10.10 -6.36
CA THR A 412 -3.99 10.63 -6.99
C THR A 412 -4.16 12.07 -7.49
N VAL A 413 -5.31 12.68 -7.22
CA VAL A 413 -5.66 14.05 -7.63
C VAL A 413 -4.71 15.08 -7.01
N PHE A 414 -4.56 15.06 -5.68
CA PHE A 414 -3.67 16.00 -4.97
C PHE A 414 -2.20 15.81 -5.33
N ASP A 415 -1.86 14.57 -5.66
CA ASP A 415 -0.57 14.13 -6.15
C ASP A 415 -0.21 14.74 -7.52
N PHE A 416 -1.20 14.85 -8.41
CA PHE A 416 -1.11 15.61 -9.65
C PHE A 416 -1.01 17.13 -9.39
N ILE A 417 -1.82 17.67 -8.48
CA ILE A 417 -1.77 19.10 -8.12
C ILE A 417 -0.39 19.47 -7.56
N SER A 418 0.21 18.63 -6.70
CA SER A 418 1.57 18.84 -6.18
C SER A 418 2.59 18.88 -7.32
N ALA A 419 2.49 17.96 -8.30
CA ALA A 419 3.35 17.99 -9.48
C ALA A 419 3.18 19.28 -10.31
N PHE A 420 1.95 19.79 -10.42
CA PHE A 420 1.65 21.07 -11.07
C PHE A 420 2.28 22.26 -10.33
N VAL A 421 2.17 22.30 -8.99
CA VAL A 421 2.79 23.32 -8.14
C VAL A 421 4.31 23.30 -8.29
N LYS A 422 4.95 22.12 -8.18
CA LYS A 422 6.41 21.96 -8.34
C LYS A 422 6.90 22.51 -9.68
N ARG A 423 6.14 22.28 -10.75
CA ARG A 423 6.52 22.68 -12.10
C ARG A 423 6.30 24.16 -12.40
N PHE A 424 5.15 24.72 -12.00
CA PHE A 424 4.74 26.06 -12.43
C PHE A 424 4.81 27.14 -11.35
N LYS A 425 5.13 26.75 -10.11
CA LYS A 425 5.50 27.64 -9.00
C LYS A 425 4.53 28.80 -8.82
N ALA A 426 4.98 30.05 -8.98
CA ALA A 426 4.15 31.24 -8.77
C ALA A 426 2.82 31.23 -9.56
N LYS A 427 2.74 30.56 -10.72
CA LYS A 427 1.50 30.47 -11.48
C LYS A 427 0.43 29.55 -10.84
N SER A 428 0.81 28.71 -9.87
CA SER A 428 -0.11 27.81 -9.18
C SER A 428 -0.67 28.37 -7.87
N LEU A 429 -0.22 29.56 -7.44
CA LEU A 429 -0.51 30.11 -6.10
C LEU A 429 -2.01 30.17 -5.78
N ASN A 430 -2.83 30.68 -6.71
CA ASN A 430 -4.28 30.80 -6.50
C ASN A 430 -4.93 29.43 -6.21
N TYR A 431 -4.49 28.37 -6.89
CA TYR A 431 -5.02 27.03 -6.66
C TYR A 431 -4.67 26.51 -5.27
N VAL A 432 -3.42 26.70 -4.84
CA VAL A 432 -3.00 26.32 -3.48
C VAL A 432 -3.77 27.11 -2.43
N GLN A 433 -3.96 28.42 -2.60
CA GLN A 433 -4.77 29.24 -1.70
C GLN A 433 -6.22 28.75 -1.59
N ARG A 434 -6.77 28.17 -2.67
CA ARG A 434 -8.08 27.52 -2.62
C ARG A 434 -8.06 26.21 -1.80
N LEU A 435 -7.01 25.39 -1.90
CA LEU A 435 -6.87 24.17 -1.09
C LEU A 435 -6.80 24.47 0.40
N ILE A 436 -6.10 25.54 0.80
CA ILE A 436 -6.03 25.99 2.20
C ILE A 436 -7.44 26.22 2.77
N ASN A 437 -8.40 26.65 1.94
CA ASN A 437 -9.79 26.86 2.38
C ASN A 437 -10.59 25.56 2.57
N PHE A 438 -10.06 24.42 2.12
CA PHE A 438 -10.72 23.13 2.21
C PHE A 438 -10.21 22.27 3.37
N VAL A 439 -9.12 22.67 4.03
CA VAL A 439 -8.51 21.94 5.16
C VAL A 439 -9.52 21.68 6.28
N GLU A 440 -10.41 22.63 6.58
CA GLU A 440 -11.40 22.51 7.67
C GLU A 440 -12.62 21.64 7.33
N ILE A 441 -12.82 21.27 6.06
CA ILE A 441 -14.04 20.62 5.59
C ILE A 441 -13.81 19.28 4.89
N ILE A 442 -12.56 18.97 4.54
CA ILE A 442 -12.23 17.71 3.91
C ILE A 442 -12.29 16.58 4.93
N ASP A 443 -12.56 15.38 4.45
CA ASP A 443 -12.49 14.16 5.23
C ASP A 443 -11.10 13.97 5.86
N SER A 444 -11.05 13.51 7.11
CA SER A 444 -9.81 13.35 7.88
C SER A 444 -8.86 12.34 7.24
N GLU A 445 -9.38 11.28 6.63
CA GLU A 445 -8.57 10.26 5.94
C GLU A 445 -7.91 10.83 4.67
N VAL A 446 -8.50 11.88 4.07
CA VAL A 446 -8.01 12.51 2.83
C VAL A 446 -7.15 13.75 3.10
N LEU A 447 -7.23 14.31 4.32
CA LEU A 447 -6.48 15.49 4.74
C LEU A 447 -4.95 15.38 4.46
N PRO A 448 -4.24 14.28 4.77
CA PRO A 448 -2.81 14.15 4.46
C PRO A 448 -2.52 14.36 2.96
N SER A 449 -3.36 13.75 2.10
CA SER A 449 -3.24 13.87 0.65
C SER A 449 -3.48 15.31 0.17
N LEU A 450 -4.45 16.03 0.75
CA LEU A 450 -4.71 17.44 0.43
C LEU A 450 -3.57 18.37 0.90
N LEU A 451 -2.94 18.07 2.03
CA LEU A 451 -1.83 18.88 2.55
C LEU A 451 -0.56 18.73 1.71
N TYR A 452 -0.37 17.61 1.01
CA TYR A 452 0.81 17.38 0.15
C TYR A 452 1.13 18.51 -0.87
N PRO A 453 0.17 19.01 -1.70
CA PRO A 453 0.38 20.19 -2.54
C PRO A 453 0.57 21.50 -1.76
N VAL A 454 0.02 21.62 -0.54
CA VAL A 454 0.20 22.78 0.35
C VAL A 454 1.63 22.80 0.91
N ASP A 455 2.12 21.70 1.46
CA ASP A 455 3.49 21.51 1.95
C ASP A 455 4.51 21.76 0.84
N THR A 456 4.22 21.23 -0.34
CA THR A 456 5.01 21.50 -1.55
C THR A 456 5.14 23.00 -1.85
N SER A 457 4.09 23.79 -1.60
CA SER A 457 4.11 25.24 -1.81
C SER A 457 4.86 25.99 -0.70
N ILE A 458 4.82 25.46 0.53
CA ILE A 458 5.56 25.96 1.69
C ILE A 458 7.06 25.80 1.45
N ASP A 459 7.50 24.59 1.08
CA ASP A 459 8.91 24.28 0.78
C ASP A 459 9.48 25.13 -0.35
N LEU A 460 8.65 25.42 -1.36
CA LEU A 460 9.03 26.26 -2.49
C LEU A 460 8.92 27.76 -2.20
N LYS A 461 8.54 28.14 -0.97
CA LYS A 461 8.32 29.53 -0.51
C LYS A 461 7.39 30.33 -1.42
N LEU A 462 6.27 29.71 -1.84
CA LEU A 462 5.32 30.32 -2.77
C LEU A 462 4.21 31.12 -2.08
N LEU A 463 3.86 30.73 -0.85
CA LEU A 463 2.79 31.34 -0.07
C LEU A 463 3.20 32.72 0.46
N SER A 464 2.22 33.61 0.61
CA SER A 464 2.43 34.87 1.32
C SER A 464 2.36 34.65 2.84
N ASN A 465 2.87 35.61 3.62
CA ASN A 465 2.76 35.55 5.08
C ASN A 465 1.30 35.47 5.55
N GLU A 466 0.35 36.08 4.82
CA GLU A 466 -1.08 36.00 5.12
C GLU A 466 -1.62 34.58 4.92
N ASP A 467 -1.22 33.90 3.85
CA ASP A 467 -1.62 32.51 3.57
C ASP A 467 -1.07 31.55 4.64
N VAL A 468 0.21 31.73 5.03
CA VAL A 468 0.84 30.94 6.07
C VAL A 468 0.20 31.20 7.44
N SER A 469 -0.06 32.47 7.79
CA SER A 469 -0.78 32.81 9.02
C SER A 469 -2.18 32.20 9.06
N LYS A 470 -2.87 32.13 7.92
CA LYS A 470 -4.16 31.43 7.85
C LYS A 470 -4.02 29.94 8.16
N LEU A 471 -3.02 29.25 7.58
CA LEU A 471 -2.75 27.84 7.88
C LEU A 471 -2.41 27.62 9.35
N LEU A 472 -1.64 28.51 9.97
CA LEU A 472 -1.34 28.45 11.40
C LEU A 472 -2.61 28.55 12.25
N CYS A 473 -3.51 29.47 11.91
CA CYS A 473 -4.80 29.60 12.60
C CYS A 473 -5.66 28.34 12.46
N ILE A 474 -5.76 27.78 11.25
CA ILE A 474 -6.49 26.52 11.01
C ILE A 474 -5.88 25.38 11.83
N SER A 475 -4.55 25.28 11.83
CA SER A 475 -3.84 24.24 12.59
C SER A 475 -4.10 24.37 14.08
N ASP A 476 -4.08 25.59 14.64
CA ASP A 476 -4.39 25.84 16.05
C ASP A 476 -5.82 25.41 16.44
N GLU A 477 -6.77 25.47 15.51
CA GLU A 477 -8.17 25.10 15.74
C GLU A 477 -8.41 23.59 15.62
N LEU A 478 -7.69 22.91 14.72
CA LEU A 478 -7.89 21.50 14.41
C LEU A 478 -6.96 20.53 15.15
N MET A 479 -5.81 20.99 15.64
CA MET A 479 -4.90 20.16 16.45
C MET A 479 -5.47 19.93 17.86
N THR A 480 -6.43 19.04 17.97
CA THR A 480 -6.95 18.52 19.25
C THR A 480 -6.38 17.13 19.51
N GLY A 481 -6.37 16.69 20.78
CA GLY A 481 -5.98 15.32 21.14
C GLY A 481 -7.05 14.26 20.84
N ASP A 482 -8.18 14.67 20.24
CA ASP A 482 -9.31 13.78 19.97
C ASP A 482 -9.19 13.06 18.61
N ASP A 483 -8.36 13.57 17.69
CA ASP A 483 -8.12 13.01 16.35
C ASP A 483 -6.62 13.03 16.03
N SER A 484 -5.97 11.88 16.25
CA SER A 484 -4.52 11.72 16.09
C SER A 484 -4.07 11.88 14.64
N ASP A 485 -4.88 11.47 13.66
CA ASP A 485 -4.55 11.51 12.23
C ASP A 485 -4.54 12.94 11.71
N ILE A 486 -5.55 13.73 12.08
CA ILE A 486 -5.60 15.17 11.78
C ILE A 486 -4.40 15.87 12.42
N ALA A 487 -4.15 15.61 13.72
CA ALA A 487 -3.05 16.24 14.43
C ALA A 487 -1.69 15.91 13.79
N THR A 488 -1.43 14.63 13.49
CA THR A 488 -0.20 14.15 12.85
C THR A 488 0.05 14.83 11.50
N SER A 489 -1.00 14.91 10.67
CA SER A 489 -0.93 15.55 9.36
C SER A 489 -0.60 17.04 9.45
N LEU A 490 -1.28 17.77 10.34
CA LEU A 490 -1.04 19.20 10.55
C LEU A 490 0.32 19.49 11.17
N LEU A 491 0.80 18.66 12.09
CA LEU A 491 2.14 18.77 12.68
C LEU A 491 3.24 18.63 11.63
N THR A 492 3.05 17.75 10.65
CA THR A 492 3.95 17.61 9.50
C THR A 492 3.98 18.90 8.66
N THR A 493 2.83 19.50 8.38
CA THR A 493 2.73 20.81 7.72
C THR A 493 3.39 21.94 8.55
N LEU A 494 3.15 21.99 9.86
CA LEU A 494 3.78 22.97 10.76
C LEU A 494 5.30 22.83 10.81
N THR A 495 5.81 21.60 10.69
CA THR A 495 7.24 21.32 10.57
C THR A 495 7.81 21.94 9.29
N ALA A 496 7.12 21.80 8.16
CA ALA A 496 7.49 22.45 6.90
C ALA A 496 7.45 23.99 7.03
N ILE A 497 6.43 24.54 7.70
CA ILE A 497 6.30 25.99 7.95
C ILE A 497 7.46 26.49 8.81
N THR A 498 7.81 25.78 9.89
CA THR A 498 8.92 26.14 10.79
C THR A 498 10.25 26.28 10.06
N ARG A 499 10.47 25.43 9.06
CA ARG A 499 11.67 25.45 8.22
C ARG A 499 11.66 26.60 7.22
N SER A 500 10.52 26.82 6.57
CA SER A 500 10.40 27.71 5.42
C SER A 500 10.06 29.16 5.78
N TYR A 501 9.28 29.38 6.85
CA TYR A 501 8.78 30.66 7.36
C TYR A 501 8.98 30.78 8.89
N PRO A 502 10.21 30.61 9.40
CA PRO A 502 10.48 30.62 10.84
C PRO A 502 10.04 31.92 11.54
N GLU A 503 10.02 33.04 10.82
CA GLU A 503 9.64 34.35 11.36
C GLU A 503 8.15 34.48 11.69
N LEU A 504 7.31 33.57 11.20
CA LEU A 504 5.86 33.57 11.44
C LEU A 504 5.46 32.61 12.58
N MET A 505 6.39 31.77 13.05
CA MET A 505 6.13 30.82 14.12
C MET A 505 6.24 31.49 15.48
N ASP A 506 5.21 31.30 16.31
CA ASP A 506 5.30 31.56 17.75
C ASP A 506 5.77 30.27 18.44
N ASN A 507 7.09 30.11 18.54
CA ASN A 507 7.70 28.91 19.08
C ASN A 507 7.18 28.56 20.49
N VAL A 508 6.94 29.58 21.34
CA VAL A 508 6.48 29.36 22.71
C VAL A 508 5.04 28.84 22.71
N LYS A 509 4.16 29.46 21.90
CA LYS A 509 2.77 28.99 21.78
C LYS A 509 2.72 27.55 21.27
N VAL A 510 3.45 27.25 20.20
CA VAL A 510 3.43 25.92 19.58
C VAL A 510 4.01 24.85 20.50
N LEU A 511 5.13 25.12 21.19
CA LEU A 511 5.70 24.18 22.16
C LEU A 511 4.72 23.87 23.31
N ASN A 512 3.96 24.86 23.79
CA ASN A 512 2.93 24.62 24.80
C ASN A 512 1.80 23.73 24.26
N SER A 513 1.35 23.96 23.01
CA SER A 513 0.36 23.09 22.38
C SER A 513 0.88 21.65 22.24
N LEU A 514 2.16 21.48 21.88
CA LEU A 514 2.79 20.16 21.81
C LEU A 514 2.86 19.46 23.16
N SER A 515 3.18 20.17 24.24
CA SER A 515 3.12 19.60 25.60
C SER A 515 1.71 19.13 25.94
N SER A 516 0.68 19.92 25.62
CA SER A 516 -0.72 19.52 25.86
C SER A 516 -1.15 18.32 25.02
N LEU A 517 -0.69 18.22 23.78
CA LEU A 517 -0.98 17.09 22.89
C LEU A 517 -0.23 15.82 23.33
N TRP A 518 1.00 15.98 23.82
CA TRP A 518 1.78 14.88 24.40
C TRP A 518 1.09 14.27 25.63
N GLU A 519 0.44 15.08 26.47
CA GLU A 519 -0.34 14.59 27.62
C GLU A 519 -1.56 13.72 27.20
N SER A 520 -2.04 13.84 25.96
CA SER A 520 -3.13 13.01 25.43
C SER A 520 -2.67 11.73 24.72
N VAL A 521 -1.37 11.54 24.48
CA VAL A 521 -0.85 10.33 23.85
C VAL A 521 -1.02 9.13 24.80
N ASP A 522 -1.72 8.10 24.35
CA ASP A 522 -1.83 6.84 25.09
C ASP A 522 -0.61 5.95 24.81
N GLU A 523 0.30 5.83 25.79
CA GLU A 523 1.49 4.98 25.70
C GLU A 523 1.17 3.46 25.58
N THR A 524 -0.10 3.06 25.69
CA THR A 524 -0.53 1.65 25.55
C THR A 524 -0.95 1.28 24.13
N GLU A 525 -1.16 2.25 23.25
CA GLU A 525 -1.43 2.03 21.84
C GLU A 525 -0.11 1.94 21.04
N ASN A 526 -0.08 1.07 20.03
CA ASN A 526 1.10 0.90 19.16
C ASN A 526 1.21 2.01 18.09
N ASP A 527 0.47 3.12 18.23
CA ASP A 527 0.55 4.26 17.32
C ASP A 527 1.74 5.16 17.69
N PHE A 528 2.77 5.12 16.85
CA PHE A 528 3.98 5.92 17.01
C PHE A 528 4.01 7.14 16.07
N GLU A 529 3.00 7.34 15.21
CA GLU A 529 2.99 8.42 14.21
C GLU A 529 2.83 9.78 14.87
N LEU A 530 1.81 9.94 15.73
CA LEU A 530 1.60 11.18 16.48
C LEU A 530 2.79 11.53 17.40
N PRO A 531 3.32 10.60 18.24
CA PRO A 531 4.56 10.82 18.98
C PRO A 531 5.73 11.30 18.12
N MET A 532 5.89 10.71 16.94
CA MET A 532 6.97 11.08 16.03
C MET A 532 6.77 12.49 15.44
N ALA A 533 5.56 12.83 15.01
CA ALA A 533 5.24 14.16 14.49
C ALA A 533 5.46 15.26 15.56
N ILE A 534 5.07 15.00 16.81
CA ILE A 534 5.36 15.86 17.96
C ILE A 534 6.88 16.00 18.13
N ALA A 535 7.62 14.88 18.10
CA ALA A 535 9.06 14.88 18.27
C ALA A 535 9.78 15.71 17.19
N MET A 536 9.41 15.54 15.92
CA MET A 536 9.98 16.28 14.80
C MET A 536 9.80 17.79 14.96
N LEU A 537 8.56 18.24 15.22
CA LEU A 537 8.27 19.66 15.36
C LEU A 537 8.92 20.26 16.61
N ALA A 538 8.82 19.59 17.76
CA ALA A 538 9.38 20.07 19.02
C ALA A 538 10.91 20.23 18.93
N LEU A 539 11.60 19.23 18.38
CA LEU A 539 13.06 19.27 18.22
C LEU A 539 13.50 20.32 17.21
N GLU A 540 12.80 20.48 16.07
CA GLU A 540 13.09 21.54 15.10
C GLU A 540 12.89 22.94 15.71
N LEU A 541 11.81 23.17 16.48
CA LEU A 541 11.58 24.44 17.17
C LEU A 541 12.66 24.72 18.23
N CYS A 542 13.06 23.70 19.00
CA CYS A 542 14.10 23.81 20.01
C CYS A 542 15.48 24.09 19.40
N ALA A 543 15.85 23.39 18.34
CA ALA A 543 17.13 23.57 17.65
C ALA A 543 17.31 25.03 17.15
N ARG A 544 16.21 25.70 16.81
CA ARG A 544 16.18 27.10 16.36
C ARG A 544 16.12 28.11 17.50
N SER A 545 15.82 27.69 18.73
CA SER A 545 15.73 28.56 19.89
C SER A 545 17.12 28.94 20.42
N GLU A 546 17.36 30.24 20.63
CA GLU A 546 18.64 30.73 21.18
C GLU A 546 18.66 30.74 22.71
N THR A 547 17.51 30.87 23.37
CA THR A 547 17.41 31.11 24.82
C THR A 547 16.76 29.96 25.60
N GLY A 548 16.17 28.97 24.90
CA GLY A 548 15.39 27.90 25.54
C GLY A 548 14.12 28.40 26.22
N GLU A 549 13.69 29.64 25.95
CA GLU A 549 12.48 30.22 26.53
C GLU A 549 11.24 29.50 25.99
N GLY A 550 10.33 29.12 26.89
CA GLY A 550 9.10 28.38 26.54
C GLY A 550 9.30 26.89 26.23
N VAL A 551 10.53 26.36 26.35
CA VAL A 551 10.78 24.93 26.22
C VAL A 551 10.39 24.22 27.51
N ASP A 552 9.49 23.25 27.39
CA ASP A 552 9.22 22.26 28.41
C ASP A 552 10.33 21.19 28.38
N ASP A 553 11.25 21.27 29.35
CA ASP A 553 12.39 20.34 29.41
C ASP A 553 11.90 18.88 29.55
N GLN A 554 10.76 18.64 30.20
CA GLN A 554 10.22 17.29 30.41
C GLN A 554 9.71 16.68 29.11
N LEU A 555 8.97 17.46 28.31
CA LEU A 555 8.54 17.05 26.97
C LEU A 555 9.74 16.58 26.13
N ILE A 556 10.82 17.37 26.08
CA ILE A 556 12.01 17.00 25.28
C ILE A 556 12.73 15.77 25.84
N ILE A 557 12.77 15.61 27.17
CA ILE A 557 13.32 14.41 27.80
C ILE A 557 12.54 13.16 27.38
N ASP A 558 11.21 13.22 27.41
CA ASP A 558 10.34 12.08 27.11
C ASP A 558 10.43 11.69 25.62
N LEU A 559 10.39 12.70 24.72
CA LEU A 559 10.54 12.48 23.27
C LEU A 559 11.91 11.87 22.91
N LEU A 560 13.01 12.36 23.50
CA LEU A 560 14.33 11.76 23.30
C LEU A 560 14.45 10.35 23.91
N GLY A 561 13.62 10.04 24.91
CA GLY A 561 13.53 8.73 25.55
C GLY A 561 13.03 7.64 24.60
N ILE A 562 11.96 7.94 23.86
CA ILE A 562 11.32 7.02 22.90
C ILE A 562 12.12 6.86 21.59
N LEU A 563 12.90 7.87 21.21
CA LEU A 563 13.68 7.85 19.96
C LEU A 563 14.98 7.01 20.06
N PRO A 564 15.46 6.45 18.93
CA PRO A 564 14.82 6.42 17.61
C PRO A 564 13.71 5.35 17.53
N LEU A 565 12.63 5.66 16.80
CA LEU A 565 11.54 4.72 16.46
C LEU A 565 11.91 3.91 15.19
N SER A 566 11.06 2.99 14.73
CA SER A 566 11.33 2.16 13.55
C SER A 566 11.55 3.01 12.28
N PRO A 567 12.30 2.51 11.27
CA PRO A 567 12.52 3.21 10.00
C PRO A 567 11.25 3.59 9.24
N GLU A 568 10.15 2.85 9.47
CA GLU A 568 8.85 3.09 8.83
C GLU A 568 8.19 4.39 9.30
N VAL A 569 8.44 4.79 10.55
CA VAL A 569 7.80 5.97 11.17
C VAL A 569 8.81 7.12 11.34
N CYS A 570 10.09 6.81 11.56
CA CYS A 570 11.09 7.78 12.01
C CYS A 570 11.97 8.33 10.88
N ASP A 571 11.82 9.63 10.55
CA ASP A 571 12.82 10.39 9.81
C ASP A 571 14.05 10.68 10.71
N LEU A 572 14.91 9.67 10.83
CA LEU A 572 16.10 9.74 11.69
C LEU A 572 17.11 10.77 11.21
N GLU A 573 17.18 11.05 9.91
CA GLU A 573 18.08 12.08 9.36
C GLU A 573 17.68 13.46 9.88
N HIS A 574 16.39 13.79 9.82
CA HIS A 574 15.85 15.01 10.41
C HIS A 574 16.12 15.09 11.90
N VAL A 575 15.67 14.10 12.67
CA VAL A 575 15.83 14.09 14.13
C VAL A 575 17.30 14.25 14.52
N SER A 576 18.19 13.54 13.82
CA SER A 576 19.63 13.62 14.05
C SER A 576 20.23 15.01 13.75
N CYS A 577 19.73 15.70 12.71
CA CYS A 577 20.11 17.09 12.45
C CYS A 577 19.68 18.01 13.60
N ALA A 578 18.41 17.95 14.01
CA ALA A 578 17.87 18.80 15.06
C ALA A 578 18.58 18.56 16.41
N VAL A 579 18.86 17.30 16.77
CA VAL A 579 19.61 16.96 17.98
C VAL A 579 21.06 17.46 17.93
N ASN A 580 21.72 17.37 16.77
CA ASN A 580 23.08 17.89 16.62
C ASN A 580 23.14 19.41 16.80
N ASP A 581 22.16 20.14 16.26
CA ASP A 581 22.06 21.59 16.40
C ASP A 581 21.75 21.97 17.86
N LEU A 582 20.82 21.25 18.50
CA LEU A 582 20.46 21.45 19.90
C LEU A 582 21.64 21.18 20.84
N ALA A 583 22.43 20.13 20.59
CA ALA A 583 23.65 19.82 21.33
C ALA A 583 24.72 20.94 21.25
N GLY A 584 24.64 21.80 20.23
CA GLY A 584 25.47 22.99 20.10
C GLY A 584 25.06 24.15 21.02
N LYS A 585 23.83 24.18 21.52
CA LYS A 585 23.26 25.29 22.29
C LYS A 585 23.64 25.22 23.78
N GLU A 586 24.06 26.34 24.36
CA GLU A 586 24.48 26.38 25.77
C GLU A 586 23.33 26.09 26.74
N TRP A 587 22.14 26.66 26.51
CA TRP A 587 20.97 26.42 27.36
C TRP A 587 20.56 24.94 27.37
N ALA A 588 20.69 24.24 26.24
CA ALA A 588 20.37 22.83 26.12
C ALA A 588 21.42 21.96 26.85
N LYS A 589 22.70 22.35 26.82
CA LYS A 589 23.74 21.68 27.62
C LYS A 589 23.54 21.84 29.13
N GLU A 590 22.83 22.87 29.58
CA GLU A 590 22.52 23.04 31.01
C GLU A 590 21.37 22.13 31.47
N LYS A 591 20.36 21.92 30.62
CA LYS A 591 19.08 21.27 30.98
C LYS A 591 18.91 19.86 30.41
N LEU A 592 19.39 19.62 29.20
CA LEU A 592 19.10 18.44 28.37
C LEU A 592 20.36 17.62 28.04
N LEU A 593 21.50 17.88 28.68
CA LEU A 593 22.78 17.25 28.34
C LEU A 593 22.72 15.72 28.34
N THR A 594 22.11 15.13 29.36
CA THR A 594 22.00 13.68 29.53
C THR A 594 21.14 13.04 28.44
N PRO A 595 19.86 13.41 28.23
CA PRO A 595 19.02 12.80 27.20
C PRO A 595 19.59 13.00 25.78
N LEU A 596 20.18 14.16 25.48
CA LEU A 596 20.86 14.40 24.20
C LEU A 596 22.01 13.41 23.99
N ALA A 597 22.89 13.26 24.98
CA ALA A 597 24.01 12.33 24.89
C ALA A 597 23.56 10.86 24.79
N VAL A 598 22.47 10.49 25.48
CA VAL A 598 21.89 9.14 25.40
C VAL A 598 21.37 8.86 24.00
N PHE A 599 20.55 9.74 23.42
CA PHE A 599 20.06 9.60 22.04
C PHE A 599 21.23 9.50 21.04
N MET A 600 22.17 10.44 21.12
CA MET A 600 23.34 10.44 20.22
C MET A 600 24.15 9.15 20.34
N THR A 601 24.24 8.58 21.55
CA THR A 601 24.90 7.30 21.80
C THR A 601 24.11 6.14 21.19
N LYS A 602 22.77 6.11 21.33
CA LYS A 602 21.91 5.09 20.67
C LYS A 602 22.20 5.05 19.17
N VAL A 603 22.09 6.19 18.49
CA VAL A 603 22.30 6.31 17.04
C VAL A 603 23.74 5.95 16.65
N CYS A 604 24.75 6.43 17.37
CA CYS A 604 26.15 6.16 17.04
C CYS A 604 26.57 4.69 17.23
N LEU A 605 25.82 3.92 18.04
CA LEU A 605 26.04 2.51 18.33
C LEU A 605 25.23 1.55 17.44
N MET A 606 24.29 2.06 16.62
CA MET A 606 23.57 1.27 15.64
C MET A 606 24.53 0.61 14.64
N LYS A 607 24.15 -0.58 14.15
CA LYS A 607 24.90 -1.27 13.10
C LYS A 607 24.79 -0.51 11.78
N LYS A 608 25.76 -0.74 10.89
CA LYS A 608 25.74 -0.13 9.55
C LYS A 608 24.48 -0.49 8.75
N THR A 609 24.01 -1.73 8.85
CA THR A 609 22.78 -2.19 8.21
C THR A 609 21.54 -1.48 8.76
N GLU A 610 21.46 -1.32 10.08
CA GLU A 610 20.36 -0.59 10.74
C GLU A 610 20.34 0.88 10.30
N ILE A 611 21.49 1.56 10.22
CA ILE A 611 21.58 2.95 9.76
C ILE A 611 21.20 3.09 8.27
N GLU A 612 21.51 2.07 7.45
CA GLU A 612 21.18 2.06 6.02
C GLU A 612 19.67 2.02 5.78
N GLU A 613 18.89 1.37 6.65
CA GLU A 613 17.42 1.33 6.60
C GLU A 613 16.78 2.71 6.83
N TYR A 614 17.42 3.59 7.60
CA TYR A 614 16.96 4.97 7.83
C TYR A 614 17.45 5.98 6.78
N GLU A 615 18.22 5.54 5.77
CA GLU A 615 18.82 6.39 4.73
C GLU A 615 19.68 7.58 5.25
N VAL A 616 20.15 7.54 6.50
CA VAL A 616 20.86 8.68 7.12
C VAL A 616 22.21 8.92 6.47
N SER A 617 22.47 10.18 6.07
CA SER A 617 23.75 10.54 5.48
C SER A 617 24.93 10.36 6.46
N ALA A 618 26.03 9.76 5.97
CA ALA A 618 27.22 9.47 6.78
C ALA A 618 27.86 10.72 7.43
N GLY A 619 27.61 11.91 6.86
CA GLY A 619 28.05 13.20 7.40
C GLY A 619 27.44 13.50 8.77
N ILE A 620 26.13 13.27 8.93
CA ILE A 620 25.38 13.54 10.16
C ILE A 620 25.87 12.64 11.30
N ILE A 621 26.04 11.36 11.03
CA ILE A 621 26.57 10.41 12.03
C ILE A 621 27.98 10.83 12.47
N THR A 622 28.82 11.28 11.53
CA THR A 622 30.18 11.74 11.84
C THR A 622 30.17 13.00 12.72
N GLN A 623 29.27 13.94 12.43
CA GLN A 623 29.08 15.15 13.24
C GLN A 623 28.57 14.80 14.64
N MET A 624 27.59 13.90 14.74
CA MET A 624 27.05 13.42 16.01
C MET A 624 28.10 12.77 16.89
N ARG A 625 28.96 11.90 16.32
CA ARG A 625 30.10 11.32 17.04
C ARG A 625 31.05 12.39 17.57
N THR A 626 31.29 13.43 16.78
CA THR A 626 32.20 14.52 17.16
C THR A 626 31.62 15.32 18.32
N ASN A 627 30.35 15.72 18.22
CA ASN A 627 29.63 16.44 19.27
C ASN A 627 29.55 15.62 20.56
N LEU A 628 29.21 14.32 20.48
CA LEU A 628 29.14 13.43 21.64
C LEU A 628 30.49 13.34 22.37
N LYS A 629 31.60 13.18 21.62
CA LYS A 629 32.95 13.17 22.21
C LYS A 629 33.26 14.46 22.94
N GLU A 630 32.87 15.61 22.38
CA GLU A 630 33.11 16.92 22.98
C GLU A 630 32.32 17.09 24.30
N LEU A 631 31.04 16.69 24.30
CA LEU A 631 30.18 16.73 25.49
C LEU A 631 30.74 15.86 26.63
N VAL A 632 31.18 14.64 26.31
CA VAL A 632 31.66 13.67 27.31
C VAL A 632 33.07 14.01 27.81
N LYS A 633 33.96 14.49 26.95
CA LYS A 633 35.37 14.80 27.30
C LYS A 633 35.50 15.74 28.51
N ASN A 634 34.52 16.63 28.69
CA ASN A 634 34.51 17.63 29.74
C ASN A 634 33.61 17.25 30.94
N ASN A 635 32.92 16.11 30.90
CA ASN A 635 31.93 15.72 31.91
C ASN A 635 32.02 14.22 32.29
N LYS A 636 32.70 13.93 33.40
CA LYS A 636 32.87 12.56 33.92
C LYS A 636 31.58 11.93 34.44
N ASP A 637 30.66 12.74 34.94
CA ASP A 637 29.38 12.24 35.44
C ASP A 637 28.52 11.76 34.27
N LEU A 638 28.53 12.49 33.16
CA LEU A 638 27.90 12.07 31.90
C LEU A 638 28.53 10.76 31.37
N GLU A 639 29.86 10.64 31.40
CA GLU A 639 30.53 9.40 31.01
C GLU A 639 30.05 8.21 31.86
N ASN A 640 29.89 8.39 33.17
CA ASN A 640 29.41 7.35 34.07
C ASN A 640 27.95 6.97 33.79
N VAL A 641 27.09 7.94 33.48
CA VAL A 641 25.69 7.70 33.10
C VAL A 641 25.63 6.87 31.82
N LEU A 642 26.35 7.26 30.76
CA LEU A 642 26.38 6.50 29.50
C LEU A 642 26.92 5.08 29.69
N ARG A 643 27.95 4.90 30.55
CA ARG A 643 28.46 3.56 30.88
C ARG A 643 27.43 2.71 31.61
N SER A 644 26.59 3.31 32.45
CA SER A 644 25.53 2.62 33.17
C SER A 644 24.37 2.24 32.24
N GLU A 645 24.01 3.11 31.32
CA GLU A 645 22.90 2.90 30.38
C GLU A 645 23.25 1.84 29.32
N PHE A 646 24.46 1.91 28.76
CA PHE A 646 24.90 1.04 27.66
C PHE A 646 25.84 -0.08 28.11
N GLN A 647 25.60 -0.67 29.29
CA GLN A 647 26.47 -1.74 29.85
C GLN A 647 26.68 -2.91 28.90
N LYS A 648 25.63 -3.31 28.16
CA LYS A 648 25.70 -4.40 27.17
C LYS A 648 26.63 -4.08 25.98
N ASN A 649 26.83 -2.79 25.70
CA ASN A 649 27.64 -2.28 24.59
C ASN A 649 28.94 -1.61 25.06
N ALA A 650 29.42 -1.93 26.28
CA ALA A 650 30.55 -1.22 26.91
C ALA A 650 31.82 -1.15 26.05
N SER A 651 32.15 -2.20 25.28
CA SER A 651 33.31 -2.20 24.38
C SER A 651 33.15 -1.20 23.23
N ALA A 652 31.96 -1.18 22.60
CA ALA A 652 31.65 -0.27 21.50
C ALA A 652 31.59 1.18 21.99
N LEU A 653 30.95 1.43 23.15
CA LEU A 653 30.92 2.74 23.79
C LEU A 653 32.32 3.27 24.11
N ASN A 654 33.20 2.43 24.68
CA ASN A 654 34.59 2.82 24.95
C ASN A 654 35.38 3.15 23.66
N SER A 655 35.05 2.51 22.53
CA SER A 655 35.65 2.84 21.24
C SER A 655 35.10 4.13 20.67
N LEU A 656 33.80 4.39 20.87
CA LEU A 656 33.10 5.58 20.42
C LEU A 656 33.58 6.84 21.16
N LEU A 657 33.89 6.74 22.45
CA LEU A 657 34.29 7.88 23.29
C LEU A 657 35.80 8.20 23.28
N LYS A 658 36.62 7.35 22.66
CA LYS A 658 38.06 7.61 22.40
C LYS A 658 38.24 8.45 21.15
#